data_AF-A0A938QTG0-F1
#
_entry.id   AF-A0A938QTG0-F1
#
_cell.length_a   1.000
_cell.length_b   1.000
_cell.length_c   1.000
_cell.angle_alpha   90.00
_cell.angle_beta   90.00
_cell.angle_gamma   90.00
#
_symmetry.space_group_name_H-M   'P 1'
#
loop_
_entity.id
_entity.type
_entity.pdbx_description
1 polymer ?
#
loop_
_entity_poly.entity_id
_entity_poly.type
_entity_poly.pdbx_seq_one_letter_code
_entity_poly.pdbx_strand_id
1 'polypeptide(L)'
;MIRPLRPLTPLFALPVALAVGAGGCHSDRVIDLDVDRSRRSATLRHYESCDALAADLRSNVRERLRTQLLQERELLRDGGYVHLTVDDSREAAAGDGGARDGGARDGRQEGVDFSGTNNQESGVDEADLVKTDGYFLYTLNGDRLEILGVPEFGQLTAVSSTSLEGYPTQLLLDGDRAVVFSTIYAYDAAAVDGALAAVLLDEEGTPHGQTLTKVTVLALGRDRVAPTVEKELYLEGSLLTARRIGDVVRLANYGWFDVPGLRSWLDVPASVWDTLTPEFQRHAAIDEAFFAALAENDRVLAATDVDHFVPRLFEKQGGRLGELGLRAGSCDNVAIPEDGMAYGFTSLLTLGLGDPGVSVEADHVVTNFPILYASTDTLLLAEPAQDWWWYWGNEDFEEATNIHRFTLDGATTTYSGSGRVGGTLLGQFALDEHDGVVRVAATKGQWGRWWQENPAPPVTHVVTLGGERALSVLGSVDGIAPDERLWSVRFTDTEAYLVTFRNIDPLWTIDLSDATNPRVLGELHVPGVSTYIHPLGDHLLTIGLAGDDEGLDWGTTQLSLFDITDRTTPTLESSLPLTLGQGADGWQYGSSEATYEHKAFSYWGPQAQVAVPLSTWRYSERDGYEYKTELVLAHAEPGQPLAIDGRIDHSGFYNVDRDAWWDYRDVRRSIFMGDYVYAISDKGVSCTRLSDLALTASVVLRGFNDR
;
A
#
# COMPACT_ATOMS: atom_id res chain seq x y z
N MET A 1 18.63 -37.34 68.45
CA MET A 1 18.77 -37.03 67.02
C MET A 1 19.08 -35.54 66.95
N ILE A 2 20.35 -35.13 67.06
CA ILE A 2 21.30 -35.00 65.94
C ILE A 2 20.67 -34.20 64.80
N ARG A 3 21.12 -33.01 64.37
CA ARG A 3 21.97 -31.91 64.87
C ARG A 3 22.10 -30.99 63.63
N PRO A 4 21.89 -29.67 63.71
CA PRO A 4 22.41 -28.75 62.70
C PRO A 4 23.91 -28.52 62.95
N LEU A 5 24.67 -28.02 61.97
CA LEU A 5 26.02 -27.47 62.20
C LEU A 5 26.41 -26.44 61.11
N ARG A 6 26.90 -25.27 61.56
CA ARG A 6 27.67 -24.30 60.76
C ARG A 6 29.19 -24.62 60.87
N PRO A 7 30.13 -23.67 60.68
CA PRO A 7 31.20 -23.70 59.68
C PRO A 7 32.57 -24.04 60.29
N LEU A 8 33.68 -23.91 59.52
CA LEU A 8 35.03 -23.65 60.06
C LEU A 8 36.03 -23.21 58.97
N THR A 9 36.50 -21.97 59.07
CA THR A 9 37.80 -21.47 58.58
C THR A 9 38.91 -21.77 59.62
N PRO A 10 40.20 -21.41 59.43
CA PRO A 10 41.02 -21.23 58.22
C PRO A 10 42.33 -22.07 58.27
N LEU A 11 43.22 -21.97 57.26
CA LEU A 11 44.67 -22.04 57.52
C LEU A 11 45.52 -21.40 56.40
N PHE A 12 46.56 -20.66 56.81
CA PHE A 12 47.50 -19.93 55.95
C PHE A 12 48.59 -20.85 55.36
N ALA A 13 48.96 -20.61 54.10
CA ALA A 13 50.33 -20.82 53.59
C ALA A 13 50.61 -19.98 52.32
N LEU A 14 51.19 -18.80 52.48
CA LEU A 14 52.14 -18.22 51.51
C LEU A 14 53.55 -18.76 51.85
N PRO A 15 54.60 -18.74 50.97
CA PRO A 15 54.84 -17.70 49.95
C PRO A 15 55.53 -18.14 48.62
N VAL A 16 55.86 -17.15 47.78
CA VAL A 16 56.82 -17.16 46.63
C VAL A 16 56.43 -18.08 45.44
N ALA A 17 55.67 -17.61 44.45
CA ALA A 17 56.02 -16.66 43.38
C ALA A 17 56.92 -17.22 42.26
N LEU A 18 56.33 -17.34 41.06
CA LEU A 18 57.02 -17.07 39.80
C LEU A 18 56.02 -16.44 38.83
N ALA A 19 56.26 -15.19 38.45
CA ALA A 19 55.46 -14.51 37.44
C ALA A 19 56.01 -14.85 36.05
N VAL A 20 55.15 -15.37 35.18
CA VAL A 20 55.31 -15.29 33.72
C VAL A 20 53.98 -14.75 33.20
N GLY A 21 54.00 -13.53 32.67
CA GLY A 21 52.81 -12.90 32.13
C GLY A 21 52.54 -13.36 30.70
N ALA A 22 51.27 -13.55 30.38
CA ALA A 22 50.72 -13.33 29.05
C ALA A 22 49.40 -12.59 29.27
N GLY A 23 49.31 -11.37 28.75
CA GLY A 23 48.09 -10.56 28.85
C GLY A 23 47.00 -11.13 27.94
N GLY A 24 45.77 -11.15 28.45
CA GLY A 24 44.61 -11.69 27.74
C GLY A 24 43.33 -11.22 28.41
N CYS A 25 43.13 -9.91 28.52
CA CYS A 25 41.84 -9.34 28.92
C CYS A 25 40.86 -9.51 27.75
N HIS A 26 40.31 -10.71 27.59
CA HIS A 26 38.98 -10.85 27.03
C HIS A 26 38.03 -10.31 28.09
N SER A 27 37.72 -9.02 28.01
CA SER A 27 36.49 -8.54 28.61
C SER A 27 35.37 -9.10 27.75
N ASP A 28 34.67 -10.10 28.25
CA ASP A 28 33.33 -10.42 27.75
C ASP A 28 32.50 -9.15 27.90
N ARG A 29 32.40 -8.37 26.82
CA ARG A 29 31.38 -7.35 26.68
C ARG A 29 30.08 -8.12 26.55
N VAL A 30 29.50 -8.47 27.69
CA VAL A 30 28.11 -8.89 27.77
C VAL A 30 27.30 -7.73 27.22
N ILE A 31 26.92 -7.85 25.95
CA ILE A 31 25.95 -6.96 25.34
C ILE A 31 24.64 -7.30 26.04
N ASP A 32 24.05 -6.32 26.70
CA ASP A 32 22.70 -6.49 27.20
C ASP A 32 21.75 -6.59 26.00
N LEU A 33 21.19 -7.78 25.80
CA LEU A 33 20.28 -8.10 24.70
C LEU A 33 18.82 -7.84 25.07
N ASP A 34 18.55 -7.47 26.33
CA ASP A 34 17.26 -6.89 26.75
C ASP A 34 17.13 -5.46 26.22
N VAL A 35 16.97 -5.34 24.90
CA VAL A 35 16.18 -4.23 24.34
C VAL A 35 14.79 -4.38 24.93
N ASP A 36 14.29 -3.38 25.65
CA ASP A 36 12.95 -3.42 26.25
C ASP A 36 11.90 -3.49 25.14
N ARG A 37 11.48 -4.72 24.82
CA ARG A 37 10.43 -5.01 23.83
C ARG A 37 9.01 -4.89 24.44
N SER A 38 8.85 -4.29 25.62
CA SER A 38 7.52 -4.20 26.25
C SER A 38 6.61 -3.18 25.57
N ARG A 39 5.35 -3.59 25.38
CA ARG A 39 4.27 -2.77 24.81
C ARG A 39 3.53 -2.06 25.94
N ARG A 40 3.36 -0.74 25.82
CA ARG A 40 2.73 0.12 26.84
C ARG A 40 1.67 1.03 26.22
N SER A 41 1.86 1.51 24.99
CA SER A 41 0.98 2.48 24.34
C SER A 41 1.08 2.47 22.81
N ALA A 42 -0.05 2.66 22.13
CA ALA A 42 -0.09 3.00 20.70
C ALA A 42 -0.30 4.50 20.45
N THR A 43 -0.29 5.32 21.51
CA THR A 43 -0.58 6.75 21.44
C THR A 43 0.50 7.48 20.67
N LEU A 44 0.11 8.45 19.84
CA LEU A 44 1.04 9.35 19.18
C LEU A 44 1.46 10.47 20.13
N ARG A 45 2.77 10.71 20.22
CA ARG A 45 3.37 11.81 21.00
C ARG A 45 3.87 12.89 20.05
N HIS A 46 3.40 14.11 20.27
CA HIS A 46 3.86 15.33 19.60
C HIS A 46 5.00 16.00 20.37
N TYR A 47 5.73 16.90 19.71
CA TYR A 47 6.96 17.51 20.26
C TYR A 47 6.91 19.05 20.25
N GLU A 48 6.95 19.66 21.44
CA GLU A 48 7.15 21.10 21.60
C GLU A 48 8.59 21.55 21.29
N SER A 49 9.53 20.60 21.12
CA SER A 49 10.96 20.87 20.93
C SER A 49 11.58 19.91 19.92
N CYS A 50 12.23 20.48 18.90
CA CYS A 50 12.99 19.74 17.89
C CYS A 50 14.20 18.99 18.49
N ASP A 51 14.78 19.44 19.62
CA ASP A 51 15.88 18.73 20.29
C ASP A 51 15.41 17.41 20.90
N ALA A 52 14.18 17.39 21.44
CA ALA A 52 13.57 16.17 21.98
C ALA A 52 13.21 15.19 20.86
N LEU A 53 12.62 15.70 19.77
CA LEU A 53 12.35 14.91 18.57
C LEU A 53 13.64 14.29 18.00
N ALA A 54 14.71 15.07 17.87
CA ALA A 54 16.02 14.63 17.39
C ALA A 54 16.63 13.53 18.26
N ALA A 55 16.48 13.62 19.59
CA ALA A 55 16.97 12.61 20.51
C ALA A 55 16.24 11.27 20.33
N ASP A 56 14.91 11.31 20.20
CA ASP A 56 14.08 10.11 20.07
C ASP A 56 14.22 9.45 18.69
N LEU A 57 14.27 10.22 17.60
CA LEU A 57 14.55 9.72 16.25
C LEU A 57 15.92 9.02 16.18
N ARG A 58 16.98 9.65 16.70
CA ARG A 58 18.32 9.02 16.80
C ARG A 58 18.30 7.76 17.67
N SER A 59 17.45 7.71 18.71
CA SER A 59 17.34 6.53 19.58
C SER A 59 16.64 5.37 18.88
N ASN A 60 15.53 5.63 18.20
CA ASN A 60 14.81 4.64 17.40
C ASN A 60 15.73 4.05 16.31
N VAL A 61 16.34 4.90 15.46
CA VAL A 61 17.28 4.46 14.41
C VAL A 61 18.46 3.65 14.97
N ARG A 62 19.01 4.03 16.12
CA ARG A 62 20.09 3.28 16.78
C ARG A 62 19.65 1.86 17.15
N GLU A 63 18.56 1.70 17.91
CA GLU A 63 18.14 0.37 18.39
C GLU A 63 17.64 -0.52 17.24
N ARG A 64 16.99 0.08 16.24
CA ARG A 64 16.66 -0.54 14.95
C ARG A 64 17.88 -1.14 14.26
N LEU A 65 18.92 -0.35 13.98
CA LEU A 65 20.11 -0.82 13.28
C LEU A 65 20.94 -1.78 14.13
N ARG A 66 21.02 -1.55 15.45
CA ARG A 66 21.69 -2.46 16.40
C ARG A 66 21.05 -3.85 16.38
N THR A 67 19.73 -3.93 16.28
CA THR A 67 18.99 -5.21 16.19
C THR A 67 19.26 -5.92 14.87
N GLN A 68 19.31 -5.19 13.74
CA GLN A 68 19.64 -5.77 12.43
C GLN A 68 21.06 -6.34 12.38
N LEU A 69 22.05 -5.54 12.78
CA LEU A 69 23.46 -5.93 12.76
C LEU A 69 23.72 -7.13 13.70
N LEU A 70 22.95 -7.26 14.78
CA LEU A 70 23.01 -8.42 15.68
C LEU A 70 22.46 -9.68 15.01
N GLN A 71 21.34 -9.58 14.30
CA GLN A 71 20.76 -10.70 13.55
C GLN A 71 21.72 -11.21 12.48
N GLU A 72 22.26 -10.30 11.67
CA GLU A 72 23.25 -10.64 10.64
C GLU A 72 24.50 -11.28 11.26
N ARG A 73 24.98 -10.74 12.40
CA ARG A 73 26.10 -11.31 13.13
C ARG A 73 25.88 -12.78 13.48
N GLU A 74 24.73 -13.17 14.04
CA GLU A 74 24.50 -14.59 14.38
C GLU A 74 24.29 -15.46 13.13
N LEU A 75 23.56 -14.98 12.10
CA LEU A 75 23.41 -15.70 10.82
C LEU A 75 24.77 -16.02 10.16
N LEU A 76 25.68 -15.05 10.15
CA LEU A 76 27.05 -15.20 9.63
C LEU A 76 27.91 -16.14 10.50
N ARG A 77 27.64 -16.26 11.80
CA ARG A 77 28.36 -17.16 12.72
C ARG A 77 27.90 -18.60 12.59
N ASP A 78 26.60 -18.83 12.38
CA ASP A 78 26.00 -20.16 12.15
C ASP A 78 26.21 -20.67 10.71
N GLY A 79 26.83 -19.86 9.84
CA GLY A 79 27.24 -20.24 8.49
C GLY A 79 26.13 -20.18 7.45
N GLY A 80 25.01 -19.50 7.76
CA GLY A 80 23.87 -19.34 6.88
C GLY A 80 23.90 -18.02 6.10
N TYR A 81 24.15 -18.10 4.79
CA TYR A 81 23.67 -17.05 3.87
C TYR A 81 22.20 -17.29 3.59
N VAL A 82 21.31 -16.45 4.13
CA VAL A 82 19.95 -16.29 3.61
C VAL A 82 19.95 -15.02 2.77
N HIS A 83 19.89 -15.15 1.44
CA HIS A 83 19.54 -14.04 0.58
C HIS A 83 18.07 -13.71 0.83
N LEU A 84 17.81 -12.73 1.69
CA LEU A 84 16.47 -12.16 1.87
C LEU A 84 16.18 -11.20 0.72
N THR A 85 15.77 -11.76 -0.42
CA THR A 85 14.92 -11.01 -1.35
C THR A 85 13.57 -10.84 -0.68
N VAL A 86 13.35 -9.67 -0.08
CA VAL A 86 11.98 -9.24 0.28
C VAL A 86 11.26 -9.00 -1.04
N ASP A 87 10.25 -9.82 -1.32
CA ASP A 87 9.33 -9.59 -2.44
C ASP A 87 8.30 -8.55 -1.98
N ASP A 88 8.71 -7.28 -2.00
CA ASP A 88 7.81 -6.14 -1.84
C ASP A 88 6.98 -5.99 -3.13
N SER A 89 6.00 -6.87 -3.33
CA SER A 89 5.00 -6.72 -4.38
C SER A 89 3.62 -7.30 -4.00
N ARG A 90 2.85 -6.52 -3.25
CA ARG A 90 1.37 -6.50 -3.33
C ARG A 90 0.80 -5.27 -2.62
N GLU A 91 0.73 -4.17 -3.36
CA GLU A 91 -0.12 -3.04 -3.01
C GLU A 91 -1.58 -3.50 -3.09
N ALA A 92 -2.25 -3.58 -1.93
CA ALA A 92 -3.67 -3.92 -1.85
C ALA A 92 -4.53 -2.66 -2.06
N ALA A 93 -4.74 -2.28 -3.31
CA ALA A 93 -5.65 -1.20 -3.63
C ALA A 93 -7.11 -1.60 -3.30
N ALA A 94 -7.64 -1.07 -2.19
CA ALA A 94 -8.25 0.26 -2.06
C ALA A 94 -9.71 0.67 -2.46
N GLY A 95 -10.78 -0.12 -2.21
CA GLY A 95 -12.16 0.23 -2.66
C GLY A 95 -13.37 0.09 -1.69
N ASP A 96 -14.58 0.44 -2.17
CA ASP A 96 -15.94 0.58 -1.58
C ASP A 96 -16.85 1.50 -2.48
N GLY A 97 -18.10 1.83 -2.15
CA GLY A 97 -18.85 2.82 -2.96
C GLY A 97 -20.29 3.18 -2.57
N GLY A 98 -20.59 4.49 -2.73
CA GLY A 98 -21.89 5.06 -3.11
C GLY A 98 -22.93 5.34 -2.01
N ALA A 99 -23.76 6.41 -2.07
CA ALA A 99 -23.72 7.61 -2.93
C ALA A 99 -24.60 8.77 -2.37
N ARG A 100 -24.33 10.01 -2.86
CA ARG A 100 -25.12 11.29 -2.75
C ARG A 100 -25.02 12.03 -1.39
N ASP A 101 -25.08 13.36 -1.30
CA ASP A 101 -25.34 14.46 -2.27
C ASP A 101 -24.64 15.76 -1.79
N GLY A 102 -24.31 16.79 -2.58
CA GLY A 102 -24.45 17.00 -4.03
C GLY A 102 -24.07 18.44 -4.46
N GLY A 103 -23.25 18.60 -5.50
CA GLY A 103 -22.72 19.89 -5.98
C GLY A 103 -23.36 20.37 -7.28
N ALA A 104 -24.51 21.03 -7.20
CA ALA A 104 -25.35 21.33 -8.38
C ALA A 104 -24.68 22.25 -9.42
N ARG A 105 -24.37 21.69 -10.60
CA ARG A 105 -24.36 22.38 -11.89
C ARG A 105 -25.31 21.63 -12.82
N ASP A 106 -26.07 22.36 -13.63
CA ASP A 106 -27.06 21.83 -14.58
C ASP A 106 -26.35 20.97 -15.65
N GLY A 107 -26.44 19.64 -15.55
CA GLY A 107 -25.63 18.70 -16.35
C GLY A 107 -25.69 17.23 -15.90
N ARG A 108 -24.90 16.38 -16.57
CA ARG A 108 -24.80 14.91 -16.38
C ARG A 108 -24.44 14.51 -14.94
N GLN A 109 -25.01 13.43 -14.43
CA GLN A 109 -24.83 12.95 -13.05
C GLN A 109 -24.05 11.62 -12.93
N GLU A 110 -23.08 11.57 -12.03
CA GLU A 110 -22.34 10.35 -11.69
C GLU A 110 -23.23 9.31 -10.98
N GLY A 111 -23.01 8.02 -11.26
CA GLY A 111 -23.82 6.90 -10.78
C GLY A 111 -25.21 6.79 -11.42
N VAL A 112 -25.54 7.67 -12.38
CA VAL A 112 -26.84 7.71 -13.08
C VAL A 112 -26.64 7.81 -14.59
N ASP A 113 -25.90 8.81 -15.05
CA ASP A 113 -25.57 9.02 -16.46
C ASP A 113 -24.17 8.48 -16.82
N PHE A 114 -23.23 8.42 -15.86
CA PHE A 114 -21.89 7.85 -16.05
C PHE A 114 -21.33 7.21 -14.77
N SER A 115 -20.37 6.29 -14.88
CA SER A 115 -19.65 5.71 -13.74
C SER A 115 -18.43 6.56 -13.34
N GLY A 116 -18.18 6.69 -12.03
CA GLY A 116 -16.92 7.18 -11.50
C GLY A 116 -15.85 6.09 -11.38
N THR A 117 -14.81 6.38 -10.59
CA THR A 117 -13.91 5.36 -10.06
C THR A 117 -14.66 4.51 -9.04
N ASN A 118 -14.36 3.21 -8.98
CA ASN A 118 -14.71 2.34 -7.85
C ASN A 118 -13.85 2.84 -6.66
N ASN A 119 -14.34 3.84 -5.91
CA ASN A 119 -13.63 4.52 -4.80
C ASN A 119 -13.55 3.63 -3.56
N GLN A 120 -13.16 4.14 -2.37
CA GLN A 120 -13.60 3.57 -1.09
C GLN A 120 -14.89 4.24 -0.62
N GLU A 121 -14.83 5.03 0.45
CA GLU A 121 -16.01 5.53 1.14
C GLU A 121 -16.90 6.43 0.27
N SER A 122 -18.21 6.37 0.54
CA SER A 122 -19.17 7.27 -0.09
C SER A 122 -18.84 8.73 0.24
N GLY A 123 -18.69 9.57 -0.80
CA GLY A 123 -18.26 10.97 -0.65
C GLY A 123 -16.74 11.17 -0.56
N VAL A 124 -15.94 10.10 -0.64
CA VAL A 124 -14.49 10.13 -0.65
C VAL A 124 -13.97 9.66 -2.01
N ASP A 125 -13.52 10.59 -2.84
CA ASP A 125 -13.04 10.32 -4.20
C ASP A 125 -11.56 9.91 -4.18
N GLU A 126 -11.21 8.73 -4.67
CA GLU A 126 -9.84 8.20 -4.63
C GLU A 126 -9.05 8.51 -5.91
N ALA A 127 -7.75 8.78 -5.80
CA ALA A 127 -6.92 9.01 -6.98
C ALA A 127 -6.80 7.75 -7.85
N ASP A 128 -6.87 7.95 -9.18
CA ASP A 128 -6.85 6.87 -10.18
C ASP A 128 -6.22 7.36 -11.50
N LEU A 129 -5.85 6.46 -12.40
CA LEU A 129 -5.22 6.80 -13.68
C LEU A 129 -6.21 7.36 -14.73
N VAL A 130 -7.51 7.09 -14.55
CA VAL A 130 -8.60 7.69 -15.33
C VAL A 130 -9.59 8.39 -14.41
N LYS A 131 -10.01 9.60 -14.78
CA LYS A 131 -11.15 10.31 -14.18
C LYS A 131 -12.07 10.88 -15.24
N THR A 132 -13.29 11.25 -14.84
CA THR A 132 -14.27 11.90 -15.72
C THR A 132 -15.10 12.93 -14.96
N ASP A 133 -15.52 14.00 -15.66
CA ASP A 133 -16.55 14.94 -15.21
C ASP A 133 -17.89 14.72 -15.94
N GLY A 134 -18.05 13.57 -16.60
CA GLY A 134 -19.17 13.22 -17.46
C GLY A 134 -19.14 13.88 -18.85
N TYR A 135 -18.31 14.90 -19.08
CA TYR A 135 -18.15 15.59 -20.36
C TYR A 135 -16.76 15.42 -20.98
N PHE A 136 -15.77 15.12 -20.15
CA PHE A 136 -14.40 14.84 -20.54
C PHE A 136 -13.90 13.59 -19.80
N LEU A 137 -13.10 12.80 -20.49
CA LEU A 137 -12.22 11.78 -19.92
C LEU A 137 -10.82 12.39 -19.74
N TYR A 138 -10.22 12.13 -18.60
CA TYR A 138 -8.88 12.56 -18.22
C TYR A 138 -8.09 11.28 -17.94
N THR A 139 -7.06 10.99 -18.74
CA THR A 139 -6.26 9.76 -18.60
C THR A 139 -4.79 10.11 -18.53
N LEU A 140 -4.08 9.49 -17.56
CA LEU A 140 -2.63 9.53 -17.52
C LEU A 140 -2.08 8.47 -18.46
N ASN A 141 -1.05 8.83 -19.22
CA ASN A 141 -0.42 7.93 -20.17
C ASN A 141 0.98 8.44 -20.53
N GLY A 142 2.01 7.62 -20.34
CA GLY A 142 3.40 8.06 -20.47
C GLY A 142 3.72 9.22 -19.55
N ASP A 143 4.35 10.26 -20.10
CA ASP A 143 4.65 11.52 -19.42
C ASP A 143 3.47 12.52 -19.47
N ARG A 144 2.21 12.09 -19.67
CA ARG A 144 1.14 12.99 -20.12
C ARG A 144 -0.18 12.85 -19.39
N LEU A 145 -0.86 13.97 -19.23
CA LEU A 145 -2.32 14.04 -19.09
C LEU A 145 -2.94 14.23 -20.48
N GLU A 146 -3.67 13.21 -20.94
CA GLU A 146 -4.48 13.26 -22.15
C GLU A 146 -5.94 13.57 -21.76
N ILE A 147 -6.54 14.58 -22.40
CA ILE A 147 -7.93 14.97 -22.19
C ILE A 147 -8.73 14.71 -23.46
N LEU A 148 -9.78 13.90 -23.33
CA LEU A 148 -10.70 13.56 -24.42
C LEU A 148 -12.11 14.09 -24.11
N GLY A 149 -12.70 14.87 -25.00
CA GLY A 149 -14.07 15.34 -24.89
C GLY A 149 -15.09 14.28 -25.32
N VAL A 150 -16.20 14.21 -24.60
CA VAL A 150 -17.39 13.39 -24.85
C VAL A 150 -18.59 14.32 -25.09
N PRO A 151 -18.75 14.91 -26.30
CA PRO A 151 -19.85 15.85 -26.57
C PRO A 151 -21.22 15.21 -26.36
N GLU A 152 -21.38 13.97 -26.84
CA GLU A 152 -22.52 13.09 -26.61
C GLU A 152 -21.99 11.69 -26.25
N PHE A 153 -22.76 10.90 -25.49
CA PHE A 153 -22.40 9.52 -25.21
C PHE A 153 -22.34 8.72 -26.53
N GLY A 154 -21.29 7.92 -26.70
CA GLY A 154 -20.93 7.31 -27.99
C GLY A 154 -19.90 8.10 -28.80
N GLN A 155 -19.48 9.29 -28.36
CA GLN A 155 -18.48 10.11 -29.04
C GLN A 155 -17.18 10.25 -28.24
N LEU A 156 -16.06 10.42 -28.96
CA LEU A 156 -14.74 10.77 -28.43
C LEU A 156 -14.09 11.81 -29.33
N THR A 157 -13.43 12.79 -28.72
CA THR A 157 -12.63 13.81 -29.41
C THR A 157 -11.36 14.09 -28.61
N ALA A 158 -10.18 14.08 -29.23
CA ALA A 158 -8.96 14.51 -28.54
C ALA A 158 -8.98 16.02 -28.35
N VAL A 159 -8.82 16.50 -27.11
CA VAL A 159 -8.93 17.94 -26.76
C VAL A 159 -7.57 18.54 -26.43
N SER A 160 -6.79 17.90 -25.56
CA SER A 160 -5.42 18.35 -25.23
C SER A 160 -4.53 17.20 -24.76
N SER A 161 -3.22 17.38 -24.92
CA SER A 161 -2.16 16.48 -24.47
C SER A 161 -1.14 17.34 -23.72
N THR A 162 -1.04 17.18 -22.40
CA THR A 162 -0.21 18.01 -21.52
C THR A 162 0.93 17.17 -20.96
N SER A 163 2.18 17.47 -21.33
CA SER A 163 3.35 16.82 -20.73
C SER A 163 3.53 17.23 -19.27
N LEU A 164 3.96 16.27 -18.47
CA LEU A 164 4.19 16.33 -17.04
C LEU A 164 5.63 15.84 -16.77
N GLU A 165 6.31 16.45 -15.81
CA GLU A 165 7.64 16.02 -15.39
C GLU A 165 7.50 14.83 -14.43
N GLY A 166 8.18 13.72 -14.74
CA GLY A 166 8.14 12.49 -13.97
C GLY A 166 7.29 11.38 -14.61
N TYR A 167 6.89 10.43 -13.78
CA TYR A 167 6.02 9.31 -14.13
C TYR A 167 4.66 9.53 -13.46
N PRO A 168 3.68 10.15 -14.14
CA PRO A 168 2.35 10.38 -13.58
C PRO A 168 1.62 9.05 -13.35
N THR A 169 1.16 8.81 -12.13
CA THR A 169 0.57 7.53 -11.70
C THR A 169 -0.93 7.62 -11.44
N GLN A 170 -1.40 8.70 -10.81
CA GLN A 170 -2.79 8.89 -10.38
C GLN A 170 -3.21 10.36 -10.48
N LEU A 171 -4.50 10.63 -10.68
CA LEU A 171 -5.09 11.96 -10.61
C LEU A 171 -6.41 12.03 -9.82
N LEU A 172 -6.74 13.25 -9.38
CA LEU A 172 -8.03 13.66 -8.82
C LEU A 172 -8.56 14.87 -9.60
N LEU A 173 -9.89 15.04 -9.63
CA LEU A 173 -10.55 16.19 -10.26
C LEU A 173 -11.32 17.01 -9.22
N ASP A 174 -11.27 18.34 -9.34
CA ASP A 174 -12.12 19.25 -8.58
C ASP A 174 -12.62 20.39 -9.49
N GLY A 175 -13.79 20.20 -10.11
CA GLY A 175 -14.46 21.19 -10.95
C GLY A 175 -13.71 21.56 -12.25
N ASP A 176 -12.85 22.58 -12.19
CA ASP A 176 -11.95 22.98 -13.26
C ASP A 176 -10.46 22.89 -12.88
N ARG A 177 -10.15 22.22 -11.77
CA ARG A 177 -8.81 21.81 -11.35
C ARG A 177 -8.62 20.30 -11.52
N ALA A 178 -7.40 19.89 -11.83
CA ALA A 178 -6.93 18.51 -11.66
C ALA A 178 -5.68 18.51 -10.76
N VAL A 179 -5.58 17.52 -9.88
CA VAL A 179 -4.38 17.27 -9.08
C VAL A 179 -3.77 15.97 -9.59
N VAL A 180 -2.57 16.04 -10.16
CA VAL A 180 -1.85 14.88 -10.70
C VAL A 180 -0.67 14.55 -9.80
N PHE A 181 -0.55 13.28 -9.43
CA PHE A 181 0.56 12.73 -8.68
C PHE A 181 1.53 12.04 -9.63
N SER A 182 2.83 12.22 -9.42
CA SER A 182 3.87 11.66 -10.28
C SER A 182 5.09 11.25 -9.46
N THR A 183 5.70 10.13 -9.81
CA THR A 183 6.97 9.69 -9.20
C THR A 183 8.14 10.32 -9.95
N ILE A 184 9.11 10.86 -9.22
CA ILE A 184 10.42 11.24 -9.72
C ILE A 184 11.44 10.27 -9.13
N TYR A 185 12.25 9.61 -9.96
CA TYR A 185 13.34 8.75 -9.49
C TYR A 185 14.66 9.51 -9.46
N ALA A 186 15.47 9.29 -8.41
CA ALA A 186 16.76 9.98 -8.28
C ALA A 186 17.78 9.58 -9.37
N TYR A 187 17.69 8.39 -9.95
CA TYR A 187 18.53 8.00 -11.09
C TYR A 187 18.20 8.78 -12.38
N ASP A 188 16.98 9.31 -12.49
CA ASP A 188 16.55 10.19 -13.59
C ASP A 188 16.89 11.67 -13.32
N ALA A 189 17.66 11.99 -12.27
CA ALA A 189 18.06 13.36 -11.91
C ALA A 189 18.77 14.13 -13.05
N ALA A 190 19.39 13.43 -14.01
CA ALA A 190 19.99 14.05 -15.20
C ALA A 190 18.97 14.48 -16.27
N ALA A 191 17.72 14.03 -16.18
CA ALA A 191 16.63 14.31 -17.12
C ALA A 191 15.60 15.33 -16.59
N VAL A 192 15.64 15.67 -15.31
CA VAL A 192 14.75 16.65 -14.67
C VAL A 192 15.36 18.07 -14.64
N ASP A 193 14.59 19.03 -14.14
CA ASP A 193 15.06 20.40 -13.90
C ASP A 193 16.34 20.43 -13.04
N GLY A 194 17.34 21.23 -13.44
CA GLY A 194 18.62 21.32 -12.73
C GLY A 194 18.51 21.82 -11.29
N ALA A 195 17.43 22.53 -10.92
CA ALA A 195 17.14 22.88 -9.53
C ALA A 195 16.62 21.68 -8.70
N LEU A 196 15.96 20.71 -9.35
CA LEU A 196 15.50 19.47 -8.72
C LEU A 196 16.62 18.44 -8.63
N ALA A 197 17.50 18.36 -9.64
CA ALA A 197 18.71 17.54 -9.61
C ALA A 197 19.61 17.86 -8.41
N ALA A 198 19.71 19.14 -8.02
CA ALA A 198 20.46 19.61 -6.85
C ALA A 198 19.78 19.33 -5.49
N VAL A 199 18.56 18.79 -5.47
CA VAL A 199 17.88 18.29 -4.27
C VAL A 199 17.92 16.76 -4.21
N LEU A 200 17.84 16.12 -5.38
CA LEU A 200 17.94 14.67 -5.57
C LEU A 200 19.36 14.11 -5.35
N LEU A 201 20.42 14.91 -5.48
CA LEU A 201 21.81 14.47 -5.44
C LEU A 201 22.66 15.30 -4.46
N ASP A 202 23.62 14.67 -3.80
CA ASP A 202 24.65 15.32 -2.98
C ASP A 202 25.79 15.96 -3.82
N GLU A 203 26.80 16.57 -3.17
CA GLU A 203 27.94 17.21 -3.87
C GLU A 203 28.82 16.19 -4.65
N GLU A 204 28.78 14.92 -4.24
CA GLU A 204 29.47 13.79 -4.88
C GLU A 204 28.66 13.15 -6.03
N GLY A 205 27.36 13.47 -6.16
CA GLY A 205 26.45 12.91 -7.16
C GLY A 205 25.70 11.66 -6.70
N THR A 206 25.68 11.35 -5.41
CA THR A 206 24.90 10.27 -4.79
C THR A 206 23.45 10.71 -4.56
N PRO A 207 22.45 9.86 -4.83
CA PRO A 207 21.07 10.13 -4.46
C PRO A 207 20.83 10.46 -2.98
N HIS A 208 20.03 11.51 -2.74
CA HIS A 208 19.30 11.74 -1.49
C HIS A 208 17.92 11.08 -1.64
N GLY A 209 17.71 9.91 -1.02
CA GLY A 209 16.53 9.09 -1.24
C GLY A 209 16.50 8.41 -2.62
N GLN A 210 15.48 7.58 -2.83
CA GLN A 210 15.26 6.87 -4.11
C GLN A 210 14.22 7.60 -5.00
N THR A 211 13.23 8.22 -4.37
CA THR A 211 12.03 8.78 -5.02
C THR A 211 11.57 10.09 -4.39
N LEU A 212 10.94 10.94 -5.20
CA LEU A 212 10.07 12.03 -4.75
C LEU A 212 8.66 11.82 -5.32
N THR A 213 7.63 12.09 -4.52
CA THR A 213 6.27 12.34 -4.99
C THR A 213 6.15 13.78 -5.43
N LYS A 214 5.92 14.00 -6.72
CA LYS A 214 5.52 15.29 -7.27
C LYS A 214 4.00 15.41 -7.27
N VAL A 215 3.49 16.55 -6.81
CA VAL A 215 2.09 16.95 -6.95
C VAL A 215 2.00 18.13 -7.91
N THR A 216 1.23 18.00 -8.98
CA THR A 216 0.97 19.07 -9.96
C THR A 216 -0.50 19.45 -9.92
N VAL A 217 -0.82 20.67 -9.49
CA VAL A 217 -2.18 21.24 -9.59
C VAL A 217 -2.29 21.99 -10.91
N LEU A 218 -3.26 21.59 -11.73
CA LEU A 218 -3.54 22.14 -13.06
C LEU A 218 -4.90 22.84 -13.05
N ALA A 219 -4.94 24.12 -13.42
CA ALA A 219 -6.16 24.73 -13.91
C ALA A 219 -6.42 24.21 -15.33
N LEU A 220 -7.53 23.48 -15.51
CA LEU A 220 -7.91 22.88 -16.79
C LEU A 220 -8.48 23.90 -17.78
N GLY A 221 -9.06 24.99 -17.26
CA GLY A 221 -9.81 25.97 -18.04
C GLY A 221 -11.13 25.41 -18.58
N ARG A 222 -12.04 26.29 -19.01
CA ARG A 222 -13.43 25.91 -19.37
C ARG A 222 -13.51 24.81 -20.44
N ASP A 223 -12.75 24.96 -21.51
CA ASP A 223 -12.84 24.10 -22.69
C ASP A 223 -11.76 23.00 -22.72
N ARG A 224 -10.94 22.89 -21.65
CA ARG A 224 -9.88 21.89 -21.45
C ARG A 224 -8.77 21.87 -22.52
N VAL A 225 -8.76 22.82 -23.47
CA VAL A 225 -7.84 22.88 -24.62
C VAL A 225 -6.38 23.22 -24.27
N ALA A 226 -6.13 23.82 -23.11
CA ALA A 226 -4.81 24.23 -22.67
C ALA A 226 -4.74 24.32 -21.13
N PRO A 227 -4.60 23.19 -20.43
CA PRO A 227 -4.34 23.17 -18.99
C PRO A 227 -3.07 23.97 -18.64
N THR A 228 -3.11 24.66 -17.51
CA THR A 228 -1.98 25.45 -16.99
C THR A 228 -1.66 25.07 -15.55
N VAL A 229 -0.37 24.89 -15.26
CA VAL A 229 0.14 24.63 -13.91
C VAL A 229 -0.14 25.83 -12.99
N GLU A 230 -0.84 25.58 -11.89
CA GLU A 230 -1.05 26.54 -10.80
C GLU A 230 -0.07 26.32 -9.64
N LYS A 231 0.28 25.06 -9.33
CA LYS A 231 1.19 24.70 -8.24
C LYS A 231 1.94 23.41 -8.54
N GLU A 232 3.21 23.36 -8.16
CA GLU A 232 4.08 22.18 -8.20
C GLU A 232 4.73 21.98 -6.84
N LEU A 233 4.44 20.84 -6.19
CA LEU A 233 5.06 20.42 -4.95
C LEU A 233 5.89 19.15 -5.18
N TYR A 234 6.96 18.97 -4.42
CA TYR A 234 7.82 17.79 -4.44
C TYR A 234 8.08 17.38 -2.99
N LEU A 235 7.79 16.12 -2.67
CA LEU A 235 7.87 15.56 -1.32
C LEU A 235 8.73 14.30 -1.35
N GLU A 236 9.67 14.16 -0.43
CA GLU A 236 10.52 12.96 -0.34
C GLU A 236 9.74 11.70 -0.02
N GLY A 237 10.03 10.61 -0.74
CA GLY A 237 9.35 9.33 -0.61
C GLY A 237 8.40 9.03 -1.79
N SER A 238 7.47 8.12 -1.53
CA SER A 238 6.52 7.58 -2.50
C SER A 238 5.08 7.72 -2.01
N LEU A 239 4.18 8.07 -2.92
CA LEU A 239 2.74 8.12 -2.67
C LEU A 239 2.21 6.74 -2.28
N LEU A 240 1.50 6.65 -1.16
CA LEU A 240 0.70 5.48 -0.78
C LEU A 240 -0.70 5.56 -1.38
N THR A 241 -1.39 6.69 -1.16
CA THR A 241 -2.73 6.96 -1.68
C THR A 241 -3.03 8.45 -1.61
N ALA A 242 -3.97 8.91 -2.42
CA ALA A 242 -4.55 10.25 -2.33
C ALA A 242 -6.07 10.19 -2.48
N ARG A 243 -6.77 11.01 -1.69
CA ARG A 243 -8.24 11.09 -1.68
C ARG A 243 -8.71 12.54 -1.65
N ARG A 244 -9.87 12.82 -2.21
CA ARG A 244 -10.55 14.12 -2.18
C ARG A 244 -11.87 14.03 -1.42
N ILE A 245 -12.11 14.97 -0.53
CA ILE A 245 -13.37 15.15 0.20
C ILE A 245 -13.76 16.61 0.02
N GLY A 246 -14.87 16.87 -0.70
CA GLY A 246 -15.22 18.22 -1.12
C GLY A 246 -14.15 18.85 -2.01
N ASP A 247 -13.67 20.04 -1.62
CA ASP A 247 -12.59 20.80 -2.27
C ASP A 247 -11.22 20.56 -1.61
N VAL A 248 -11.07 19.53 -0.77
CA VAL A 248 -9.83 19.21 -0.07
C VAL A 248 -9.26 17.88 -0.54
N VAL A 249 -7.99 17.91 -0.97
CA VAL A 249 -7.22 16.70 -1.30
C VAL A 249 -6.26 16.38 -0.15
N ARG A 250 -6.29 15.13 0.33
CA ARG A 250 -5.32 14.58 1.28
C ARG A 250 -4.56 13.46 0.62
N LEU A 251 -3.24 13.47 0.74
CA LEU A 251 -2.39 12.35 0.31
C LEU A 251 -1.53 11.86 1.47
N ALA A 252 -1.27 10.55 1.47
CA ALA A 252 -0.30 9.92 2.33
C ALA A 252 0.91 9.53 1.49
N ASN A 253 2.09 9.98 1.91
CA ASN A 253 3.36 9.72 1.25
C ASN A 253 4.34 9.12 2.25
N TYR A 254 4.84 7.92 1.96
CA TYR A 254 5.78 7.20 2.81
C TYR A 254 7.22 7.43 2.37
N GLY A 255 8.13 7.56 3.33
CA GLY A 255 9.56 7.52 3.06
C GLY A 255 10.35 6.93 4.22
N TRP A 256 11.55 6.49 3.89
CA TRP A 256 12.48 5.87 4.83
C TRP A 256 13.39 6.92 5.49
N PHE A 257 13.93 6.60 6.66
CA PHE A 257 15.07 7.34 7.21
C PHE A 257 16.35 7.06 6.39
N ASP A 258 16.58 7.84 5.35
CA ASP A 258 17.80 7.81 4.54
C ASP A 258 18.85 8.78 5.10
N VAL A 259 19.61 8.31 6.09
CA VAL A 259 20.71 9.07 6.71
C VAL A 259 22.04 8.57 6.12
N PRO A 260 22.75 9.39 5.32
CA PRO A 260 23.98 8.98 4.66
C PRO A 260 25.06 8.49 5.64
N GLY A 261 25.70 7.37 5.29
CA GLY A 261 26.80 6.78 6.05
C GLY A 261 26.40 5.81 7.16
N LEU A 262 25.11 5.62 7.44
CA LEU A 262 24.67 4.52 8.31
C LEU A 262 24.94 3.16 7.66
N ARG A 263 25.38 2.21 8.47
CA ARG A 263 25.62 0.82 8.11
C ARG A 263 24.47 -0.03 8.59
N SER A 264 23.72 -0.59 7.65
CA SER A 264 22.67 -1.60 7.90
C SER A 264 23.17 -3.03 7.67
N TRP A 265 24.42 -3.22 7.23
CA TRP A 265 25.06 -4.53 7.09
C TRP A 265 26.48 -4.59 7.67
N LEU A 266 27.02 -5.80 7.84
CA LEU A 266 28.36 -6.06 8.34
C LEU A 266 29.40 -6.13 7.21
N ASP A 267 30.39 -5.25 7.28
CA ASP A 267 31.57 -5.29 6.40
C ASP A 267 32.57 -6.35 6.89
N VAL A 268 32.31 -7.62 6.55
CA VAL A 268 33.18 -8.77 6.90
C VAL A 268 34.14 -9.08 5.76
N PRO A 269 35.48 -8.98 5.95
CA PRO A 269 36.45 -9.19 4.87
C PRO A 269 36.36 -10.57 4.20
N ALA A 270 36.40 -10.61 2.86
CA ALA A 270 36.19 -11.84 2.09
C ALA A 270 37.08 -13.04 2.50
N SER A 271 38.31 -12.78 2.97
CA SER A 271 39.25 -13.82 3.46
C SER A 271 38.77 -14.57 4.71
N VAL A 272 37.77 -14.05 5.42
CA VAL A 272 37.12 -14.71 6.57
C VAL A 272 36.36 -15.99 6.14
N TRP A 273 35.97 -16.05 4.87
CA TRP A 273 35.23 -17.16 4.26
C TRP A 273 36.13 -18.23 3.63
N ASP A 274 37.47 -18.03 3.63
CA ASP A 274 38.41 -19.04 3.15
C ASP A 274 38.28 -20.36 3.92
N THR A 275 38.37 -21.48 3.21
CA THR A 275 38.18 -22.84 3.78
C THR A 275 39.25 -23.25 4.79
N LEU A 276 40.35 -22.48 4.88
CA LEU A 276 41.44 -22.67 5.82
C LEU A 276 41.31 -21.79 7.07
N THR A 277 40.39 -20.83 7.09
CA THR A 277 40.15 -19.94 8.23
C THR A 277 39.42 -20.69 9.35
N PRO A 278 40.01 -20.84 10.54
CA PRO A 278 39.36 -21.50 11.68
C PRO A 278 38.09 -20.74 12.11
N GLU A 279 37.07 -21.49 12.51
CA GLU A 279 35.76 -20.96 12.95
C GLU A 279 35.88 -19.85 14.00
N PHE A 280 36.74 -20.01 15.01
CA PHE A 280 36.95 -18.99 16.05
C PHE A 280 37.54 -17.67 15.50
N GLN A 281 38.35 -17.73 14.43
CA GLN A 281 38.88 -16.54 13.77
C GLN A 281 37.81 -15.85 12.92
N ARG A 282 36.93 -16.65 12.30
CA ARG A 282 35.75 -16.16 11.58
C ARG A 282 34.78 -15.44 12.52
N HIS A 283 34.40 -16.06 13.64
CA HIS A 283 33.54 -15.44 14.64
C HIS A 283 34.15 -14.15 15.19
N ALA A 284 35.45 -14.15 15.51
CA ALA A 284 36.13 -12.93 15.99
C ALA A 284 36.13 -11.79 14.96
N ALA A 285 36.26 -12.09 13.66
CA ALA A 285 36.21 -11.08 12.60
C ALA A 285 34.78 -10.53 12.37
N ILE A 286 33.75 -11.38 12.51
CA ILE A 286 32.34 -10.94 12.47
C ILE A 286 32.02 -10.06 13.69
N ASP A 287 32.51 -10.43 14.88
CA ASP A 287 32.37 -9.62 16.10
C ASP A 287 33.05 -8.25 15.96
N GLU A 288 34.25 -8.20 15.36
CA GLU A 288 34.97 -6.95 15.07
C GLU A 288 34.20 -6.06 14.08
N ALA A 289 33.71 -6.62 12.98
CA ALA A 289 32.89 -5.91 12.01
C ALA A 289 31.59 -5.35 12.64
N PHE A 290 30.96 -6.12 13.53
CA PHE A 290 29.77 -5.72 14.27
C PHE A 290 30.03 -4.53 15.21
N PHE A 291 31.07 -4.59 16.05
CA PHE A 291 31.41 -3.47 16.91
C PHE A 291 31.87 -2.23 16.12
N ALA A 292 32.53 -2.41 14.98
CA ALA A 292 32.89 -1.32 14.08
C ALA A 292 31.65 -0.66 13.45
N ALA A 293 30.64 -1.45 13.04
CA ALA A 293 29.40 -0.94 12.49
C ALA A 293 28.58 -0.14 13.52
N LEU A 294 28.44 -0.66 14.75
CA LEU A 294 27.79 0.08 15.84
C LEU A 294 28.49 1.42 16.14
N ALA A 295 29.83 1.41 16.25
CA ALA A 295 30.59 2.62 16.55
C ALA A 295 30.51 3.68 15.45
N GLU A 296 30.46 3.26 14.18
CA GLU A 296 30.26 4.18 13.06
C GLU A 296 28.84 4.74 13.03
N ASN A 297 27.82 3.91 13.25
CA ASN A 297 26.43 4.37 13.33
C ASN A 297 26.23 5.39 14.45
N ASP A 298 26.79 5.15 15.64
CA ASP A 298 26.76 6.12 16.75
C ASP A 298 27.46 7.44 16.38
N ARG A 299 28.58 7.38 15.65
CA ARG A 299 29.30 8.57 15.16
C ARG A 299 28.48 9.37 14.15
N VAL A 300 27.82 8.69 13.21
CA VAL A 300 26.96 9.30 12.19
C VAL A 300 25.72 9.93 12.83
N LEU A 301 24.97 9.17 13.65
CA LEU A 301 23.76 9.67 14.32
C LEU A 301 24.03 10.87 15.23
N ALA A 302 25.19 10.93 15.88
CA ALA A 302 25.60 12.08 16.69
C ALA A 302 25.94 13.34 15.87
N ALA A 303 26.26 13.20 14.59
CA ALA A 303 26.60 14.30 13.68
C ALA A 303 25.44 14.73 12.77
N THR A 304 24.42 13.88 12.60
CA THR A 304 23.28 14.11 11.70
C THR A 304 22.29 15.13 12.31
N ASP A 305 21.92 16.18 11.57
CA ASP A 305 20.83 17.11 11.97
C ASP A 305 19.46 16.42 11.89
N VAL A 306 18.46 16.91 12.64
CA VAL A 306 17.11 16.35 12.62
C VAL A 306 16.38 16.59 11.28
N ASP A 307 16.81 17.59 10.48
CA ASP A 307 16.32 17.77 9.09
C ASP A 307 16.68 16.63 8.13
N HIS A 308 17.59 15.71 8.51
CA HIS A 308 17.85 14.49 7.72
C HIS A 308 17.01 13.27 8.15
N PHE A 309 16.18 13.41 9.19
CA PHE A 309 15.25 12.35 9.64
C PHE A 309 13.78 12.71 9.35
N VAL A 310 13.49 14.00 9.19
CA VAL A 310 12.19 14.52 8.76
C VAL A 310 12.22 14.61 7.23
N PRO A 311 11.10 14.41 6.52
CA PRO A 311 11.07 14.51 5.06
C PRO A 311 11.33 15.96 4.64
N ARG A 312 11.64 16.19 3.38
CA ARG A 312 11.67 17.54 2.79
C ARG A 312 10.53 17.73 1.80
N LEU A 313 9.88 18.89 1.91
CA LEU A 313 8.80 19.35 1.02
C LEU A 313 9.27 20.63 0.33
N PHE A 314 9.13 20.66 -0.99
CA PHE A 314 9.54 21.77 -1.83
C PHE A 314 8.39 22.26 -2.70
N GLU A 315 8.35 23.55 -3.00
CA GLU A 315 7.48 24.17 -3.99
C GLU A 315 8.31 24.78 -5.12
N LYS A 316 7.90 24.59 -6.37
CA LYS A 316 8.54 25.20 -7.53
C LYS A 316 7.76 26.43 -7.97
N GLN A 317 8.39 27.60 -7.87
CA GLN A 317 7.82 28.88 -8.30
C GLN A 317 8.77 29.59 -9.27
N GLY A 318 8.30 29.90 -10.48
CA GLY A 318 9.07 30.66 -11.48
C GLY A 318 10.39 29.99 -11.91
N GLY A 319 10.42 28.64 -11.96
CA GLY A 319 11.62 27.87 -12.27
C GLY A 319 12.66 27.82 -11.14
N ARG A 320 12.27 28.20 -9.91
CA ARG A 320 13.09 28.06 -8.71
C ARG A 320 12.40 27.10 -7.76
N LEU A 321 13.14 26.12 -7.25
CA LEU A 321 12.69 25.27 -6.16
C LEU A 321 12.98 25.95 -4.83
N GLY A 322 11.98 26.03 -3.95
CA GLY A 322 12.09 26.54 -2.59
C GLY A 322 11.58 25.50 -1.61
N GLU A 323 12.34 25.22 -0.57
CA GLU A 323 11.89 24.35 0.51
C GLU A 323 10.79 25.05 1.31
N LEU A 324 9.66 24.38 1.52
CA LEU A 324 8.52 24.95 2.27
C LEU A 324 8.73 24.91 3.79
N GLY A 325 9.78 24.24 4.26
CA GLY A 325 10.16 24.17 5.66
C GLY A 325 9.14 23.39 6.48
N LEU A 326 9.34 22.07 6.58
CA LEU A 326 8.44 21.19 7.35
C LEU A 326 8.53 21.41 8.88
N ARG A 327 9.39 22.33 9.31
CA ARG A 327 9.25 23.04 10.59
C ARG A 327 8.56 24.38 10.34
N ALA A 328 7.33 24.57 10.81
CA ALA A 328 6.64 25.87 10.83
C ALA A 328 7.23 26.85 11.89
N GLY A 329 8.55 26.79 12.11
CA GLY A 329 9.25 27.31 13.29
C GLY A 329 9.29 26.33 14.48
N SER A 330 8.48 25.28 14.45
CA SER A 330 8.31 24.25 15.49
C SER A 330 8.30 22.84 14.88
N CYS A 331 8.36 21.81 15.74
CA CYS A 331 8.34 20.38 15.36
C CYS A 331 7.10 19.64 15.90
N ASP A 332 5.99 20.37 16.07
CA ASP A 332 4.72 19.93 16.64
C ASP A 332 3.84 19.15 15.64
N ASN A 333 4.04 19.37 14.34
CA ASN A 333 3.48 18.59 13.24
C ASN A 333 4.16 17.22 13.04
N VAL A 334 5.15 16.86 13.86
CA VAL A 334 5.77 15.52 13.87
C VAL A 334 5.29 14.73 15.08
N ALA A 335 4.74 13.55 14.81
CA ALA A 335 4.22 12.61 15.79
C ALA A 335 4.99 11.28 15.75
N ILE A 336 5.31 10.73 16.92
CA ILE A 336 5.95 9.41 17.05
C ILE A 336 5.10 8.53 17.99
N PRO A 337 4.79 7.27 17.62
CA PRO A 337 4.13 6.34 18.54
C PRO A 337 4.99 6.10 19.79
N GLU A 338 4.40 6.11 20.98
CA GLU A 338 5.15 6.03 22.25
C GLU A 338 6.01 4.76 22.40
N ASP A 339 5.60 3.62 21.81
CA ASP A 339 6.38 2.37 21.74
C ASP A 339 6.99 2.11 20.34
N GLY A 340 6.85 3.05 19.40
CA GLY A 340 7.15 2.82 17.98
C GLY A 340 8.64 2.80 17.68
N MET A 341 9.14 1.68 17.14
CA MET A 341 10.51 1.55 16.61
C MET A 341 10.50 1.55 15.08
N ALA A 342 9.65 2.40 14.50
CA ALA A 342 9.45 2.48 13.08
C ALA A 342 10.64 3.15 12.37
N TYR A 343 10.99 2.67 11.18
CA TYR A 343 12.17 3.13 10.42
C TYR A 343 11.83 4.07 9.24
N GLY A 344 10.59 4.53 9.17
CA GLY A 344 10.13 5.48 8.17
C GLY A 344 9.10 6.46 8.73
N PHE A 345 8.56 7.26 7.84
CA PHE A 345 7.55 8.27 8.09
C PHE A 345 6.42 8.16 7.09
N THR A 346 5.23 8.57 7.50
CA THR A 346 4.11 8.89 6.62
C THR A 346 3.80 10.36 6.75
N SER A 347 3.91 11.07 5.64
CA SER A 347 3.53 12.47 5.52
C SER A 347 2.08 12.55 5.05
N LEU A 348 1.22 13.19 5.84
CA LEU A 348 -0.15 13.52 5.49
C LEU A 348 -0.17 14.96 4.96
N LEU A 349 -0.12 15.11 3.63
CA LEU A 349 -0.14 16.41 2.98
C LEU A 349 -1.59 16.75 2.60
N THR A 350 -2.10 17.84 3.15
CA THR A 350 -3.47 18.35 2.89
C THR A 350 -3.41 19.59 2.01
N LEU A 351 -4.25 19.61 0.97
CA LEU A 351 -4.31 20.64 -0.07
C LEU A 351 -5.74 21.20 -0.16
N GLY A 352 -5.93 22.47 0.21
CA GLY A 352 -7.22 23.15 0.07
C GLY A 352 -7.37 23.76 -1.32
N LEU A 353 -8.18 23.14 -2.18
CA LEU A 353 -8.41 23.58 -3.56
C LEU A 353 -9.44 24.71 -3.66
N GLY A 354 -10.20 25.02 -2.61
CA GLY A 354 -11.04 26.22 -2.54
C GLY A 354 -10.24 27.54 -2.52
N ASP A 355 -8.96 27.49 -2.12
CA ASP A 355 -8.11 28.67 -2.01
C ASP A 355 -7.52 29.12 -3.36
N PRO A 356 -7.47 30.44 -3.66
CA PRO A 356 -6.87 30.94 -4.89
C PRO A 356 -5.39 30.57 -5.09
N GLY A 357 -4.65 30.33 -4.01
CA GLY A 357 -3.24 29.94 -4.02
C GLY A 357 -2.97 28.47 -3.67
N VAL A 358 -4.01 27.66 -3.46
CA VAL A 358 -3.99 26.30 -2.89
C VAL A 358 -3.24 26.25 -1.55
N SER A 359 -3.98 26.20 -0.44
CA SER A 359 -3.38 26.01 0.88
C SER A 359 -2.69 24.64 0.97
N VAL A 360 -1.62 24.55 1.76
CA VAL A 360 -0.80 23.36 1.93
C VAL A 360 -0.48 23.22 3.42
N GLU A 361 -0.81 22.07 4.00
CA GLU A 361 -0.52 21.67 5.38
C GLU A 361 0.09 20.27 5.38
N ALA A 362 1.08 20.02 6.24
CA ALA A 362 1.84 18.77 6.26
C ALA A 362 2.08 18.30 7.70
N ASP A 363 1.44 17.18 8.04
CA ASP A 363 1.72 16.42 9.26
C ASP A 363 2.60 15.21 8.94
N HIS A 364 3.43 14.80 9.89
CA HIS A 364 4.29 13.62 9.76
C HIS A 364 4.08 12.68 10.94
N VAL A 365 3.84 11.41 10.64
CA VAL A 365 3.80 10.34 11.65
C VAL A 365 4.95 9.39 11.38
N VAL A 366 5.78 9.10 12.37
CA VAL A 366 6.82 8.07 12.26
C VAL A 366 6.15 6.71 12.33
N THR A 367 6.21 5.95 11.23
CA THR A 367 5.37 4.75 11.01
C THR A 367 6.10 3.70 10.19
N ASN A 368 5.76 2.42 10.35
CA ASN A 368 6.10 1.38 9.37
C ASN A 368 4.97 1.28 8.34
N PHE A 369 5.28 1.46 7.04
CA PHE A 369 4.41 1.23 5.88
C PHE A 369 2.89 1.07 6.18
N PRO A 370 2.17 2.17 6.43
CA PRO A 370 0.78 2.04 6.86
C PRO A 370 -0.19 1.78 5.73
N ILE A 371 -1.26 1.09 6.09
CA ILE A 371 -2.53 1.03 5.37
C ILE A 371 -3.37 2.22 5.81
N LEU A 372 -4.06 2.88 4.88
CA LEU A 372 -4.94 4.02 5.19
C LEU A 372 -6.38 3.76 4.79
N TYR A 373 -7.30 4.18 5.64
CA TYR A 373 -8.73 4.23 5.39
C TYR A 373 -9.23 5.65 5.68
N ALA A 374 -10.21 6.15 4.94
CA ALA A 374 -10.85 7.43 5.26
C ALA A 374 -12.32 7.45 4.84
N SER A 375 -13.18 7.86 5.78
CA SER A 375 -14.55 8.32 5.57
C SER A 375 -14.58 9.84 5.34
N THR A 376 -15.76 10.44 5.28
CA THR A 376 -15.90 11.90 5.08
C THR A 376 -15.38 12.76 6.24
N ASP A 377 -15.33 12.21 7.46
CA ASP A 377 -14.93 12.92 8.69
C ASP A 377 -13.81 12.22 9.50
N THR A 378 -13.39 11.03 9.08
CA THR A 378 -12.41 10.22 9.82
C THR A 378 -11.34 9.66 8.87
N LEU A 379 -10.07 9.76 9.27
CA LEU A 379 -8.93 9.10 8.63
C LEU A 379 -8.31 8.12 9.65
N LEU A 380 -8.14 6.88 9.24
CA LEU A 380 -7.42 5.85 9.97
C LEU A 380 -6.09 5.57 9.27
N LEU A 381 -5.01 5.59 10.05
CA LEU A 381 -3.69 5.13 9.65
C LEU A 381 -3.37 3.88 10.48
N ALA A 382 -3.25 2.73 9.82
CA ALA A 382 -2.96 1.46 10.45
C ALA A 382 -1.55 1.00 10.07
N GLU A 383 -0.63 0.95 11.03
CA GLU A 383 0.74 0.48 10.81
C GLU A 383 1.05 -0.78 11.63
N PRO A 384 1.89 -1.70 11.11
CA PRO A 384 2.52 -2.72 11.93
C PRO A 384 3.19 -2.13 13.17
N ALA A 385 2.77 -2.60 14.35
CA ALA A 385 3.26 -2.08 15.62
C ALA A 385 4.77 -2.31 15.81
N GLN A 386 5.34 -3.27 15.08
CA GLN A 386 6.76 -3.44 14.81
C GLN A 386 6.94 -4.05 13.42
N ASP A 387 8.12 -3.85 12.83
CA ASP A 387 8.50 -4.40 11.53
C ASP A 387 8.88 -5.91 11.61
N TRP A 388 8.94 -6.59 10.47
CA TRP A 388 9.04 -8.04 10.37
C TRP A 388 10.32 -8.65 10.99
N TRP A 389 11.43 -7.89 11.08
CA TRP A 389 12.66 -8.37 11.71
C TRP A 389 12.56 -8.42 13.26
N TRP A 390 11.64 -7.68 13.89
CA TRP A 390 11.53 -7.62 15.36
C TRP A 390 11.08 -8.94 15.99
N TYR A 391 10.43 -9.80 15.21
CA TYR A 391 10.01 -11.13 15.63
C TYR A 391 11.17 -12.14 15.67
N TRP A 392 12.33 -11.83 15.10
CA TRP A 392 13.48 -12.74 15.07
C TRP A 392 14.07 -12.97 16.48
N GLY A 393 14.32 -14.24 16.80
CA GLY A 393 14.86 -14.70 18.08
C GLY A 393 13.92 -14.54 19.29
N ASN A 394 12.66 -14.13 19.11
CA ASN A 394 11.73 -13.87 20.21
C ASN A 394 10.36 -14.51 19.95
N GLU A 395 10.12 -15.68 20.54
CA GLU A 395 8.88 -16.44 20.35
C GLU A 395 7.66 -15.76 21.01
N ASP A 396 7.84 -15.15 22.18
CA ASP A 396 6.78 -14.53 23.00
C ASP A 396 6.18 -13.23 22.39
N PHE A 397 6.77 -12.69 21.32
CA PHE A 397 6.37 -11.41 20.75
C PHE A 397 5.22 -11.51 19.73
N GLU A 398 3.97 -11.34 20.19
CA GLU A 398 2.77 -11.47 19.36
C GLU A 398 2.73 -10.47 18.18
N GLU A 399 2.23 -10.83 17.00
CA GLU A 399 2.01 -9.86 15.93
C GLU A 399 0.95 -8.81 16.34
N ALA A 400 1.11 -7.55 15.93
CA ALA A 400 0.15 -6.48 16.23
C ALA A 400 0.22 -5.30 15.24
N THR A 401 -0.90 -4.58 15.12
CA THR A 401 -1.06 -3.37 14.30
C THR A 401 -1.54 -2.22 15.19
N ASN A 402 -0.86 -1.07 15.13
CA ASN A 402 -1.34 0.18 15.74
C ASN A 402 -2.38 0.82 14.81
N ILE A 403 -3.47 1.32 15.36
CA ILE A 403 -4.49 2.09 14.64
C ILE A 403 -4.47 3.51 15.17
N HIS A 404 -4.17 4.49 14.33
CA HIS A 404 -4.20 5.92 14.66
C HIS A 404 -5.38 6.58 13.95
N ARG A 405 -6.28 7.22 14.71
CA ARG A 405 -7.44 7.94 14.19
C ARG A 405 -7.19 9.44 14.18
N PHE A 406 -7.54 10.06 13.06
CA PHE A 406 -7.57 11.50 12.85
C PHE A 406 -9.00 11.89 12.47
N THR A 407 -9.47 13.02 12.98
CA THR A 407 -10.74 13.64 12.59
C THR A 407 -10.46 14.69 11.51
N LEU A 408 -11.32 14.72 10.49
CA LEU A 408 -11.22 15.59 9.33
C LEU A 408 -12.29 16.70 9.43
N ASP A 409 -11.87 17.96 9.38
CA ASP A 409 -12.78 19.11 9.32
C ASP A 409 -12.29 20.12 8.29
N GLY A 410 -12.91 20.10 7.11
CA GLY A 410 -12.46 20.85 5.93
C GLY A 410 -11.02 20.47 5.57
N ALA A 411 -10.11 21.45 5.61
CA ALA A 411 -8.68 21.27 5.39
C ALA A 411 -7.89 20.78 6.63
N THR A 412 -8.51 20.76 7.81
CA THR A 412 -7.82 20.41 9.07
C THR A 412 -7.76 18.89 9.26
N THR A 413 -6.63 18.37 9.72
CA THR A 413 -6.46 16.95 10.08
C THR A 413 -6.02 16.86 11.55
N THR A 414 -6.90 16.43 12.45
CA THR A 414 -6.62 16.45 13.90
C THR A 414 -6.50 15.04 14.46
N TYR A 415 -5.34 14.68 15.02
CA TYR A 415 -5.16 13.43 15.76
C TYR A 415 -6.17 13.33 16.92
N SER A 416 -7.01 12.29 16.93
CA SER A 416 -8.07 12.11 17.93
C SER A 416 -7.80 10.94 18.88
N GLY A 417 -7.08 9.90 18.47
CA GLY A 417 -6.67 8.83 19.39
C GLY A 417 -6.05 7.61 18.72
N SER A 418 -5.62 6.63 19.52
CA SER A 418 -5.03 5.39 18.99
C SER A 418 -5.45 4.14 19.75
N GLY A 419 -5.33 3.00 19.08
CA GLY A 419 -5.53 1.66 19.61
C GLY A 419 -4.55 0.67 19.02
N ARG A 420 -4.66 -0.60 19.41
CA ARG A 420 -3.81 -1.68 18.93
C ARG A 420 -4.64 -2.95 18.80
N VAL A 421 -4.54 -3.62 17.66
CA VAL A 421 -5.12 -4.95 17.42
C VAL A 421 -4.00 -5.98 17.30
N GLY A 422 -4.32 -7.26 17.51
CA GLY A 422 -3.38 -8.35 17.23
C GLY A 422 -3.28 -8.61 15.72
N GLY A 423 -2.19 -9.25 15.29
CA GLY A 423 -2.00 -9.66 13.90
C GLY A 423 -1.77 -8.51 12.91
N THR A 424 -1.92 -8.84 11.63
CA THR A 424 -1.69 -8.00 10.46
C THR A 424 -2.97 -7.80 9.66
N LEU A 425 -3.04 -6.69 8.92
CA LEU A 425 -4.16 -6.34 8.05
C LEU A 425 -3.81 -6.69 6.60
N LEU A 426 -4.83 -7.05 5.81
CA LEU A 426 -4.68 -7.41 4.39
C LEU A 426 -4.49 -6.18 3.49
N GLY A 427 -5.15 -5.07 3.82
CA GLY A 427 -5.27 -3.87 2.99
C GLY A 427 -6.38 -2.97 3.55
N GLN A 428 -6.69 -1.84 2.93
CA GLN A 428 -7.63 -0.86 3.52
C GLN A 428 -9.09 -1.34 3.62
N PHE A 429 -9.46 -2.39 2.88
CA PHE A 429 -10.75 -3.09 3.06
C PHE A 429 -10.86 -3.81 4.41
N ALA A 430 -9.73 -4.11 5.04
CA ALA A 430 -9.66 -4.70 6.37
C ALA A 430 -9.83 -3.65 7.50
N LEU A 431 -10.10 -2.39 7.13
CA LEU A 431 -10.44 -1.26 7.98
C LEU A 431 -11.78 -0.68 7.54
N ASP A 432 -12.52 -0.18 8.52
CA ASP A 432 -13.77 0.54 8.34
C ASP A 432 -14.04 1.40 9.58
N GLU A 433 -14.84 2.47 9.42
CA GLU A 433 -15.44 3.21 10.52
C GLU A 433 -16.95 3.38 10.29
N HIS A 434 -17.76 3.03 11.30
CA HIS A 434 -19.21 3.14 11.25
C HIS A 434 -19.77 3.57 12.61
N ASP A 435 -20.58 4.64 12.63
CA ASP A 435 -21.22 5.20 13.83
C ASP A 435 -20.25 5.45 15.03
N GLY A 436 -19.00 5.85 14.73
CA GLY A 436 -17.94 6.10 15.71
C GLY A 436 -17.17 4.85 16.16
N VAL A 437 -17.48 3.68 15.59
CA VAL A 437 -16.83 2.39 15.86
C VAL A 437 -15.87 2.06 14.71
N VAL A 438 -14.59 1.89 15.05
CA VAL A 438 -13.59 1.40 14.10
C VAL A 438 -13.67 -0.12 14.05
N ARG A 439 -13.80 -0.70 12.84
CA ARG A 439 -13.96 -2.13 12.60
C ARG A 439 -12.73 -2.64 11.84
N VAL A 440 -12.13 -3.72 12.33
CA VAL A 440 -10.85 -4.22 11.82
C VAL A 440 -10.88 -5.73 11.63
N ALA A 441 -10.48 -6.21 10.46
CA ALA A 441 -10.25 -7.63 10.19
C ALA A 441 -8.74 -7.89 10.07
N ALA A 442 -8.24 -8.92 10.76
CA ALA A 442 -6.80 -9.16 10.83
C ALA A 442 -6.46 -10.66 10.96
N THR A 443 -5.29 -11.05 10.47
CA THR A 443 -4.75 -12.41 10.63
C THR A 443 -3.58 -12.40 11.61
N LYS A 444 -3.62 -13.26 12.62
CA LYS A 444 -2.51 -13.52 13.57
C LYS A 444 -1.74 -14.76 13.11
N GLY A 445 -0.41 -14.72 13.22
CA GLY A 445 0.47 -15.87 13.07
C GLY A 445 1.19 -15.92 11.72
N GLN A 446 2.42 -16.44 11.76
CA GLN A 446 3.36 -16.64 10.65
C GLN A 446 4.12 -15.40 10.15
N TRP A 447 3.73 -14.16 10.49
CA TRP A 447 4.42 -12.99 9.93
C TRP A 447 5.76 -12.72 10.62
N GLY A 448 6.83 -12.54 9.84
CA GLY A 448 8.21 -12.47 10.37
C GLY A 448 8.71 -13.76 11.04
N ARG A 449 7.99 -14.89 10.93
CA ARG A 449 8.30 -16.16 11.64
C ARG A 449 9.02 -17.22 10.78
N TRP A 450 9.56 -16.85 9.62
CA TRP A 450 10.25 -17.75 8.67
C TRP A 450 11.43 -18.56 9.25
N TRP A 451 11.97 -18.13 10.38
CA TRP A 451 13.09 -18.74 11.09
C TRP A 451 12.66 -19.80 12.13
N GLN A 452 11.36 -19.91 12.43
CA GLN A 452 10.82 -20.89 13.37
C GLN A 452 10.59 -22.23 12.67
N GLU A 453 10.92 -23.35 13.33
CA GLU A 453 10.65 -24.69 12.77
C GLU A 453 9.15 -25.03 12.73
N ASN A 454 8.38 -24.55 13.72
CA ASN A 454 6.96 -24.84 13.88
C ASN A 454 6.18 -23.58 14.35
N PRO A 455 6.09 -22.52 13.52
CA PRO A 455 5.33 -21.32 13.84
C PRO A 455 3.83 -21.63 14.03
N ALA A 456 3.17 -20.91 14.95
CA ALA A 456 1.74 -21.05 15.19
C ALA A 456 0.92 -20.82 13.89
N PRO A 457 -0.10 -21.63 13.59
CA PRO A 457 -0.86 -21.51 12.35
C PRO A 457 -1.55 -20.14 12.26
N PRO A 458 -1.76 -19.62 11.04
CA PRO A 458 -2.49 -18.38 10.87
C PRO A 458 -3.95 -18.54 11.33
N VAL A 459 -4.51 -17.48 11.92
CA VAL A 459 -5.91 -17.44 12.36
C VAL A 459 -6.47 -16.04 12.17
N THR A 460 -7.68 -15.96 11.63
CA THR A 460 -8.37 -14.71 11.34
C THR A 460 -9.25 -14.29 12.51
N HIS A 461 -9.40 -12.98 12.71
CA HIS A 461 -10.28 -12.39 13.70
C HIS A 461 -10.81 -11.03 13.25
N VAL A 462 -11.97 -10.64 13.77
CA VAL A 462 -12.56 -9.31 13.61
C VAL A 462 -12.64 -8.63 14.97
N VAL A 463 -12.26 -7.36 15.04
CA VAL A 463 -12.22 -6.55 16.27
C VAL A 463 -12.94 -5.24 16.03
N THR A 464 -13.74 -4.83 17.01
CA THR A 464 -14.39 -3.51 17.06
C THR A 464 -13.70 -2.66 18.13
N LEU A 465 -13.43 -1.39 17.81
CA LEU A 465 -12.75 -0.44 18.69
C LEU A 465 -13.60 0.83 18.85
N GLY A 466 -13.53 1.46 20.02
CA GLY A 466 -14.20 2.73 20.27
C GLY A 466 -13.60 3.51 21.44
N GLY A 467 -14.05 4.76 21.56
CA GLY A 467 -13.57 5.73 22.55
C GLY A 467 -13.14 7.06 21.94
N GLU A 468 -13.09 8.12 22.74
CA GLU A 468 -12.76 9.47 22.26
C GLU A 468 -11.25 9.68 22.02
N ARG A 469 -10.39 9.23 22.96
CA ARG A 469 -8.93 9.48 22.95
C ARG A 469 -8.05 8.23 22.88
N ALA A 470 -8.61 7.08 23.24
CA ALA A 470 -7.97 5.78 23.15
C ALA A 470 -8.99 4.81 22.57
N LEU A 471 -8.65 4.18 21.46
CA LEU A 471 -9.46 3.18 20.79
C LEU A 471 -9.29 1.86 21.56
N SER A 472 -10.26 1.59 22.44
CA SER A 472 -10.31 0.38 23.25
C SER A 472 -11.17 -0.68 22.57
N VAL A 473 -10.83 -1.96 22.74
CA VAL A 473 -11.64 -3.07 22.22
C VAL A 473 -13.04 -3.04 22.86
N LEU A 474 -14.07 -3.00 22.01
CA LEU A 474 -15.47 -3.13 22.40
C LEU A 474 -15.91 -4.59 22.37
N GLY A 475 -15.52 -5.33 21.33
CA GLY A 475 -15.76 -6.75 21.15
C GLY A 475 -14.80 -7.38 20.11
N SER A 476 -14.77 -8.71 20.05
CA SER A 476 -14.02 -9.44 19.02
C SER A 476 -14.67 -10.78 18.67
N VAL A 477 -14.41 -11.24 17.44
CA VAL A 477 -14.61 -12.61 16.98
C VAL A 477 -13.24 -13.17 16.63
N ASP A 478 -12.71 -14.05 17.48
CA ASP A 478 -11.46 -14.78 17.25
C ASP A 478 -11.73 -16.20 16.73
N GLY A 479 -10.73 -16.81 16.07
CA GLY A 479 -10.80 -18.22 15.65
C GLY A 479 -11.48 -18.46 14.30
N ILE A 480 -11.62 -17.43 13.46
CA ILE A 480 -12.15 -17.54 12.10
C ILE A 480 -11.08 -18.23 11.24
N ALA A 481 -11.49 -19.25 10.47
CA ALA A 481 -10.66 -20.04 9.58
C ALA A 481 -9.23 -20.39 10.11
N PRO A 482 -9.13 -21.26 11.13
CA PRO A 482 -7.82 -21.73 11.62
C PRO A 482 -7.02 -22.44 10.51
N ASP A 483 -5.72 -22.19 10.46
CA ASP A 483 -4.79 -22.57 9.39
C ASP A 483 -4.94 -21.80 8.06
N GLU A 484 -5.81 -20.78 7.98
CA GLU A 484 -6.03 -19.98 6.78
C GLU A 484 -5.67 -18.49 6.98
N ARG A 485 -5.51 -17.76 5.88
CA ARG A 485 -5.26 -16.31 5.88
C ARG A 485 -6.42 -15.57 5.21
N LEU A 486 -6.60 -14.29 5.56
CA LEU A 486 -7.48 -13.38 4.82
C LEU A 486 -7.00 -13.19 3.37
N TRP A 487 -7.96 -13.17 2.44
CA TRP A 487 -7.78 -12.90 1.01
C TRP A 487 -8.71 -11.82 0.48
N SER A 488 -9.88 -11.63 1.10
CA SER A 488 -10.69 -10.43 0.91
C SER A 488 -11.50 -10.11 2.17
N VAL A 489 -11.87 -8.84 2.32
CA VAL A 489 -12.70 -8.33 3.41
C VAL A 489 -13.67 -7.32 2.80
N ARG A 490 -14.90 -7.28 3.30
CA ARG A 490 -15.81 -6.17 3.04
C ARG A 490 -16.74 -5.93 4.22
N PHE A 491 -16.72 -4.72 4.75
CA PHE A 491 -17.71 -4.23 5.69
C PHE A 491 -18.94 -3.66 4.96
N THR A 492 -20.09 -3.73 5.62
CA THR A 492 -21.36 -3.04 5.30
C THR A 492 -21.88 -2.40 6.58
N ASP A 493 -23.03 -1.73 6.57
CA ASP A 493 -23.60 -1.08 7.76
C ASP A 493 -23.52 -1.94 9.03
N THR A 494 -24.03 -3.18 8.99
CA THR A 494 -24.16 -4.05 10.17
C THR A 494 -23.40 -5.37 10.10
N GLU A 495 -22.61 -5.60 9.05
CA GLU A 495 -21.98 -6.89 8.77
C GLU A 495 -20.52 -6.74 8.29
N ALA A 496 -19.78 -7.86 8.34
CA ALA A 496 -18.58 -8.04 7.54
C ALA A 496 -18.61 -9.37 6.80
N TYR A 497 -18.07 -9.35 5.59
CA TYR A 497 -17.87 -10.51 4.74
C TYR A 497 -16.37 -10.74 4.62
N LEU A 498 -15.93 -11.96 4.94
CA LEU A 498 -14.52 -12.34 4.90
C LEU A 498 -14.34 -13.49 3.95
N VAL A 499 -13.24 -13.48 3.24
CA VAL A 499 -12.79 -14.58 2.38
C VAL A 499 -11.43 -15.01 2.88
N THR A 500 -11.30 -16.30 3.17
CA THR A 500 -10.05 -16.93 3.60
C THR A 500 -9.70 -18.06 2.65
N PHE A 501 -8.43 -18.47 2.60
CA PHE A 501 -8.06 -19.54 1.67
C PHE A 501 -6.89 -20.40 2.15
N ARG A 502 -7.02 -21.69 1.84
CA ARG A 502 -5.95 -22.68 1.86
C ARG A 502 -5.95 -23.54 0.59
N ASN A 503 -7.09 -24.19 0.32
CA ASN A 503 -7.36 -24.95 -0.92
C ASN A 503 -8.75 -24.65 -1.51
N ILE A 504 -9.73 -24.33 -0.66
CA ILE A 504 -11.10 -23.93 -0.98
C ILE A 504 -11.37 -22.65 -0.16
N ASP A 505 -12.19 -21.72 -0.66
CA ASP A 505 -12.51 -20.44 -0.04
C ASP A 505 -13.84 -20.52 0.74
N PRO A 506 -13.84 -20.46 2.07
CA PRO A 506 -15.03 -20.12 2.84
C PRO A 506 -15.30 -18.61 2.85
N LEU A 507 -16.40 -18.21 2.24
CA LEU A 507 -17.05 -16.92 2.47
C LEU A 507 -17.72 -16.95 3.86
N TRP A 508 -17.22 -16.13 4.78
CA TRP A 508 -17.76 -15.93 6.13
C TRP A 508 -18.68 -14.72 6.17
N THR A 509 -19.81 -14.83 6.87
CA THR A 509 -20.66 -13.68 7.22
C THR A 509 -20.60 -13.41 8.72
N ILE A 510 -20.28 -12.18 9.11
CA ILE A 510 -20.09 -11.73 10.50
C ILE A 510 -21.14 -10.66 10.83
N ASP A 511 -21.84 -10.82 11.94
CA ASP A 511 -22.73 -9.82 12.54
C ASP A 511 -21.93 -8.81 13.36
N LEU A 512 -22.06 -7.54 13.03
CA LEU A 512 -21.46 -6.39 13.70
C LEU A 512 -22.52 -5.38 14.20
N SER A 513 -23.80 -5.75 14.18
CA SER A 513 -24.92 -4.89 14.62
C SER A 513 -24.88 -4.53 16.11
N ASP A 514 -24.19 -5.34 16.92
CA ASP A 514 -23.75 -5.00 18.28
C ASP A 514 -22.22 -5.03 18.33
N ALA A 515 -21.61 -3.84 18.30
CA ALA A 515 -20.16 -3.70 18.36
C ALA A 515 -19.53 -4.30 19.63
N THR A 516 -20.28 -4.56 20.70
CA THR A 516 -19.75 -5.21 21.92
C THR A 516 -19.84 -6.74 21.89
N ASN A 517 -20.62 -7.30 20.97
CA ASN A 517 -20.82 -8.74 20.83
C ASN A 517 -20.91 -9.15 19.34
N PRO A 518 -19.85 -8.93 18.55
CA PRO A 518 -19.79 -9.41 17.18
C PRO A 518 -19.76 -10.95 17.14
N ARG A 519 -20.23 -11.57 16.05
CA ARG A 519 -20.31 -13.05 15.94
C ARG A 519 -20.36 -13.54 14.49
N VAL A 520 -19.90 -14.77 14.25
CA VAL A 520 -20.14 -15.46 12.96
C VAL A 520 -21.64 -15.78 12.84
N LEU A 521 -22.23 -15.49 11.68
CA LEU A 521 -23.59 -15.87 11.30
C LEU A 521 -23.62 -17.14 10.45
N GLY A 522 -22.72 -17.25 9.48
CA GLY A 522 -22.70 -18.34 8.51
C GLY A 522 -21.36 -18.43 7.76
N GLU A 523 -21.17 -19.56 7.10
CA GLU A 523 -20.02 -19.88 6.25
C GLU A 523 -20.50 -20.56 4.95
N LEU A 524 -19.82 -20.33 3.84
CA LEU A 524 -20.07 -21.01 2.56
C LEU A 524 -18.74 -21.30 1.87
N HIS A 525 -18.44 -22.60 1.71
CA HIS A 525 -17.23 -23.05 1.01
C HIS A 525 -17.46 -23.11 -0.50
N VAL A 526 -16.62 -22.44 -1.29
CA VAL A 526 -16.64 -22.44 -2.76
C VAL A 526 -15.24 -22.68 -3.34
N PRO A 527 -15.11 -23.38 -4.48
CA PRO A 527 -13.84 -23.51 -5.20
C PRO A 527 -13.37 -22.18 -5.80
N GLY A 528 -12.04 -22.00 -5.84
CA GLY A 528 -11.39 -20.73 -6.18
C GLY A 528 -11.12 -19.87 -4.95
N VAL A 529 -10.82 -18.59 -5.16
CA VAL A 529 -10.70 -17.57 -4.11
C VAL A 529 -11.16 -16.21 -4.62
N SER A 530 -11.90 -15.48 -3.80
CA SER A 530 -12.26 -14.08 -4.08
C SER A 530 -11.20 -13.11 -3.56
N THR A 531 -10.79 -12.15 -4.38
CA THR A 531 -9.81 -11.10 -3.99
C THR A 531 -10.48 -9.76 -3.70
N TYR A 532 -11.60 -9.48 -4.35
CA TYR A 532 -12.40 -8.27 -4.11
C TYR A 532 -13.90 -8.61 -4.04
N ILE A 533 -14.60 -7.96 -3.10
CA ILE A 533 -16.04 -8.14 -2.82
C ILE A 533 -16.75 -6.79 -3.05
N HIS A 534 -17.71 -6.79 -3.98
CA HIS A 534 -18.58 -5.66 -4.30
C HIS A 534 -20.03 -5.95 -3.83
N PRO A 535 -20.53 -5.26 -2.79
CA PRO A 535 -21.90 -5.43 -2.31
C PRO A 535 -22.95 -4.97 -3.33
N LEU A 536 -24.02 -5.75 -3.47
CA LEU A 536 -25.20 -5.50 -4.30
C LEU A 536 -26.49 -5.58 -3.47
N GLY A 537 -26.47 -5.02 -2.26
CA GLY A 537 -27.56 -5.14 -1.29
C GLY A 537 -27.56 -6.52 -0.63
N ASP A 538 -28.65 -7.29 -0.79
CA ASP A 538 -28.73 -8.68 -0.29
C ASP A 538 -27.95 -9.68 -1.17
N HIS A 539 -27.05 -9.23 -2.04
CA HIS A 539 -26.14 -10.07 -2.85
C HIS A 539 -24.71 -9.52 -2.79
N LEU A 540 -23.72 -10.38 -3.07
CA LEU A 540 -22.32 -9.98 -3.26
C LEU A 540 -21.84 -10.41 -4.65
N LEU A 541 -21.28 -9.47 -5.42
CA LEU A 541 -20.53 -9.77 -6.64
C LEU A 541 -19.04 -9.72 -6.31
N THR A 542 -18.32 -10.80 -6.57
CA THR A 542 -16.89 -10.89 -6.29
C THR A 542 -16.10 -11.15 -7.56
N ILE A 543 -14.81 -10.80 -7.50
CA ILE A 543 -13.82 -11.17 -8.50
C ILE A 543 -12.61 -11.79 -7.80
N GLY A 544 -12.00 -12.79 -8.45
CA GLY A 544 -10.78 -13.43 -8.00
C GLY A 544 -10.31 -14.50 -8.96
N LEU A 545 -9.81 -15.62 -8.44
CA LEU A 545 -9.27 -16.74 -9.22
C LEU A 545 -10.18 -17.97 -9.10
N ALA A 546 -10.36 -18.69 -10.21
CA ALA A 546 -11.01 -19.99 -10.20
C ALA A 546 -10.14 -21.05 -9.49
N GLY A 547 -10.75 -22.19 -9.18
CA GLY A 547 -10.06 -23.33 -8.58
C GLY A 547 -10.97 -24.54 -8.43
N ASP A 548 -10.40 -25.63 -7.92
CA ASP A 548 -11.08 -26.89 -7.60
C ASP A 548 -10.46 -27.53 -6.34
N ASP A 549 -10.80 -28.78 -6.05
CA ASP A 549 -10.27 -29.52 -4.89
C ASP A 549 -8.73 -29.73 -4.95
N GLU A 550 -8.08 -29.51 -6.10
CA GLU A 550 -6.63 -29.63 -6.30
C GLU A 550 -5.89 -28.29 -6.12
N GLY A 551 -6.58 -27.14 -6.18
CA GLY A 551 -6.06 -25.81 -5.87
C GLY A 551 -6.59 -24.68 -6.77
N LEU A 552 -5.87 -23.56 -6.81
CA LEU A 552 -6.20 -22.41 -7.68
C LEU A 552 -5.74 -22.61 -9.12
N ASP A 553 -6.63 -22.32 -10.07
CA ASP A 553 -6.26 -22.03 -11.46
C ASP A 553 -5.82 -20.56 -11.55
N TRP A 554 -4.53 -20.34 -11.32
CA TRP A 554 -3.84 -19.05 -11.45
C TRP A 554 -4.02 -18.35 -12.80
N GLY A 555 -4.50 -19.07 -13.84
CA GLY A 555 -4.73 -18.52 -15.17
C GLY A 555 -6.17 -18.13 -15.48
N THR A 556 -7.12 -18.43 -14.60
CA THR A 556 -8.55 -18.18 -14.84
C THR A 556 -9.08 -17.21 -13.78
N THR A 557 -9.32 -15.97 -14.19
CA THR A 557 -10.09 -15.01 -13.40
C THR A 557 -11.53 -15.51 -13.29
N GLN A 558 -12.21 -15.31 -12.16
CA GLN A 558 -13.59 -15.73 -11.96
C GLN A 558 -14.42 -14.58 -11.37
N LEU A 559 -15.65 -14.43 -11.87
CA LEU A 559 -16.71 -13.69 -11.20
C LEU A 559 -17.60 -14.69 -10.44
N SER A 560 -17.98 -14.36 -9.21
CA SER A 560 -18.95 -15.14 -8.42
C SER A 560 -20.02 -14.22 -7.84
N LEU A 561 -21.28 -14.60 -8.00
CA LEU A 561 -22.45 -13.92 -7.44
C LEU A 561 -23.02 -14.77 -6.30
N PHE A 562 -23.13 -14.17 -5.12
CA PHE A 562 -23.64 -14.82 -3.91
C PHE A 562 -24.94 -14.17 -3.46
N ASP A 563 -25.93 -14.99 -3.09
CA ASP A 563 -27.13 -14.56 -2.37
C ASP A 563 -26.86 -14.62 -0.86
N ILE A 564 -27.03 -13.48 -0.19
CA ILE A 564 -26.84 -13.30 1.26
C ILE A 564 -28.14 -12.84 1.94
N THR A 565 -29.30 -13.02 1.30
CA THR A 565 -30.62 -12.72 1.87
C THR A 565 -30.82 -13.39 3.23
N ASP A 566 -30.44 -14.68 3.35
CA ASP A 566 -30.22 -15.34 4.64
C ASP A 566 -28.71 -15.37 4.96
N ARG A 567 -28.29 -14.39 5.76
CA ARG A 567 -26.90 -14.21 6.25
C ARG A 567 -26.38 -15.41 7.05
N THR A 568 -27.24 -16.30 7.53
CA THR A 568 -26.82 -17.52 8.26
C THR A 568 -26.56 -18.70 7.34
N THR A 569 -27.07 -18.65 6.10
CA THR A 569 -26.85 -19.65 5.06
C THR A 569 -26.62 -18.97 3.70
N PRO A 570 -25.50 -18.25 3.52
CA PRO A 570 -25.16 -17.65 2.23
C PRO A 570 -25.03 -18.73 1.16
N THR A 571 -25.37 -18.42 -0.09
CA THR A 571 -25.29 -19.37 -1.21
C THR A 571 -24.62 -18.78 -2.44
N LEU A 572 -23.88 -19.61 -3.19
CA LEU A 572 -23.35 -19.24 -4.51
C LEU A 572 -24.48 -19.38 -5.52
N GLU A 573 -24.98 -18.26 -6.04
CA GLU A 573 -26.03 -18.24 -7.06
C GLU A 573 -25.45 -18.60 -8.43
N SER A 574 -24.31 -18.00 -8.78
CA SER A 574 -23.68 -18.17 -10.08
C SER A 574 -22.18 -17.93 -10.02
N SER A 575 -21.41 -18.65 -10.85
CA SER A 575 -19.99 -18.36 -11.10
C SER A 575 -19.70 -18.38 -12.60
N LEU A 576 -18.80 -17.50 -13.02
CA LEU A 576 -18.45 -17.27 -14.42
C LEU A 576 -16.93 -17.15 -14.56
N PRO A 577 -16.24 -18.20 -15.06
CA PRO A 577 -14.82 -18.13 -15.37
C PRO A 577 -14.58 -17.27 -16.60
N LEU A 578 -13.65 -16.32 -16.46
CA LEU A 578 -13.23 -15.37 -17.47
C LEU A 578 -11.83 -15.75 -17.98
N THR A 579 -11.75 -16.16 -19.25
CA THR A 579 -10.50 -16.54 -19.91
C THR A 579 -10.37 -15.88 -21.28
N LEU A 580 -9.12 -15.74 -21.76
CA LEU A 580 -8.78 -15.28 -23.11
C LEU A 580 -8.36 -16.40 -24.07
N GLY A 581 -8.21 -17.64 -23.60
CA GLY A 581 -7.82 -18.79 -24.44
C GLY A 581 -6.79 -19.74 -23.81
N GLN A 582 -6.92 -20.04 -22.51
CA GLN A 582 -6.08 -21.02 -21.78
C GLN A 582 -5.78 -22.28 -22.60
N GLY A 583 -4.50 -22.61 -22.77
CA GLY A 583 -4.04 -23.88 -23.35
C GLY A 583 -4.27 -24.10 -24.85
N ALA A 584 -5.02 -23.22 -25.53
CA ALA A 584 -5.11 -23.23 -26.99
C ALA A 584 -3.91 -22.50 -27.61
N ASP A 585 -3.33 -23.03 -28.68
CA ASP A 585 -2.38 -22.35 -29.58
C ASP A 585 -1.21 -21.56 -28.92
N GLY A 586 -0.76 -22.00 -27.74
CA GLY A 586 0.45 -21.50 -27.07
C GLY A 586 0.29 -20.26 -26.17
N TRP A 587 -0.94 -19.83 -25.86
CA TRP A 587 -1.20 -18.73 -24.92
C TRP A 587 -0.74 -19.08 -23.49
N GLN A 588 -0.12 -18.10 -22.82
CA GLN A 588 0.26 -18.18 -21.42
C GLN A 588 -0.96 -17.97 -20.50
N TYR A 589 -0.75 -18.15 -19.18
CA TYR A 589 -1.78 -17.83 -18.19
C TYR A 589 -2.29 -16.39 -18.37
N GLY A 590 -3.61 -16.23 -18.36
CA GLY A 590 -4.24 -14.92 -18.42
C GLY A 590 -4.26 -14.25 -17.05
N SER A 591 -4.23 -12.92 -17.04
CA SER A 591 -4.32 -12.10 -15.83
C SER A 591 -5.35 -10.99 -15.98
N SER A 592 -5.79 -10.44 -14.85
CA SER A 592 -6.64 -9.25 -14.76
C SER A 592 -6.00 -8.28 -13.78
N GLU A 593 -5.96 -6.99 -14.09
CA GLU A 593 -5.62 -5.95 -13.10
C GLU A 593 -6.66 -5.95 -11.96
N ALA A 594 -7.91 -6.32 -12.25
CA ALA A 594 -9.04 -6.31 -11.31
C ALA A 594 -9.01 -7.39 -10.20
N THR A 595 -8.05 -8.32 -10.20
CA THR A 595 -7.85 -9.28 -9.09
C THR A 595 -6.91 -8.76 -7.99
N TYR A 596 -6.29 -7.60 -8.16
CA TYR A 596 -5.46 -6.95 -7.15
C TYR A 596 -5.64 -5.43 -7.07
N GLU A 597 -6.21 -4.81 -8.12
CA GLU A 597 -6.57 -3.41 -8.19
C GLU A 597 -8.07 -3.27 -8.53
N HIS A 598 -8.89 -3.09 -7.48
CA HIS A 598 -10.34 -2.90 -7.59
C HIS A 598 -10.75 -1.71 -8.49
N LYS A 599 -9.89 -0.70 -8.77
CA LYS A 599 -10.20 0.40 -9.72
C LYS A 599 -10.33 -0.10 -11.16
N ALA A 600 -9.71 -1.24 -11.48
CA ALA A 600 -9.90 -1.94 -12.74
C ALA A 600 -11.22 -2.74 -12.81
N PHE A 601 -11.91 -2.97 -11.69
CA PHE A 601 -13.25 -3.54 -11.66
C PHE A 601 -14.29 -2.41 -11.78
N SER A 602 -15.16 -2.47 -12.78
CA SER A 602 -16.22 -1.45 -12.97
C SER A 602 -17.60 -2.10 -13.03
N TYR A 603 -18.48 -1.76 -12.08
CA TYR A 603 -19.90 -2.16 -12.09
C TYR A 603 -20.81 -0.98 -12.44
N TRP A 604 -21.79 -1.22 -13.31
CA TRP A 604 -22.76 -0.26 -13.79
C TRP A 604 -24.17 -0.70 -13.43
N GLY A 605 -24.55 -0.41 -12.18
CA GLY A 605 -25.85 -0.74 -11.59
C GLY A 605 -27.08 -0.41 -12.44
N PRO A 606 -27.16 0.75 -13.15
CA PRO A 606 -28.31 1.07 -14.01
C PRO A 606 -28.63 0.05 -15.11
N GLN A 607 -27.67 -0.80 -15.49
CA GLN A 607 -27.84 -1.86 -16.50
C GLN A 607 -27.33 -3.22 -16.02
N ALA A 608 -27.02 -3.35 -14.72
CA ALA A 608 -26.40 -4.54 -14.11
C ALA A 608 -25.19 -5.08 -14.89
N GLN A 609 -24.39 -4.20 -15.51
CA GLN A 609 -23.21 -4.59 -16.30
C GLN A 609 -21.94 -4.55 -15.45
N VAL A 610 -21.06 -5.53 -15.60
CA VAL A 610 -19.70 -5.50 -15.06
C VAL A 610 -18.69 -5.55 -16.21
N ALA A 611 -17.66 -4.71 -16.11
CA ALA A 611 -16.52 -4.71 -17.01
C ALA A 611 -15.25 -5.15 -16.27
N VAL A 612 -14.53 -6.11 -16.87
CA VAL A 612 -13.31 -6.70 -16.32
C VAL A 612 -12.22 -6.72 -17.40
N PRO A 613 -11.08 -6.05 -17.21
CA PRO A 613 -9.96 -6.16 -18.14
C PRO A 613 -9.27 -7.50 -18.02
N LEU A 614 -8.88 -8.09 -19.14
CA LEU A 614 -8.01 -9.27 -19.20
C LEU A 614 -6.83 -9.04 -20.13
N SER A 615 -5.71 -9.68 -19.83
CA SER A 615 -4.54 -9.77 -20.69
C SER A 615 -3.91 -11.17 -20.70
N THR A 616 -3.28 -11.53 -21.82
CA THR A 616 -2.42 -12.71 -21.98
C THR A 616 -1.46 -12.46 -23.14
N TRP A 617 -0.40 -13.26 -23.25
CA TRP A 617 0.56 -13.21 -24.33
C TRP A 617 0.96 -14.60 -24.80
N ARG A 618 1.52 -14.68 -26.00
CA ARG A 618 2.27 -15.86 -26.47
C ARG A 618 3.52 -15.43 -27.21
N TYR A 619 4.46 -16.37 -27.34
CA TYR A 619 5.65 -16.20 -28.16
C TYR A 619 5.68 -17.28 -29.24
N SER A 620 6.10 -16.91 -30.45
CA SER A 620 6.40 -17.86 -31.52
C SER A 620 7.72 -17.52 -32.22
N GLU A 621 8.50 -18.53 -32.56
CA GLU A 621 9.79 -18.36 -33.27
C GLU A 621 9.66 -17.67 -34.63
N ARG A 622 8.47 -17.68 -35.23
CA ARG A 622 8.19 -17.12 -36.55
C ARG A 622 7.75 -15.66 -36.49
N ASP A 623 6.83 -15.36 -35.57
CA ASP A 623 6.01 -14.14 -35.61
C ASP A 623 6.23 -13.22 -34.40
N GLY A 624 7.12 -13.61 -33.46
CA GLY A 624 7.53 -12.84 -32.29
C GLY A 624 6.59 -13.02 -31.09
N TYR A 625 6.55 -12.01 -30.21
CA TYR A 625 5.51 -11.88 -29.20
C TYR A 625 4.19 -11.45 -29.85
N GLU A 626 3.09 -12.02 -29.35
CA GLU A 626 1.73 -11.64 -29.68
C GLU A 626 0.96 -11.43 -28.38
N TYR A 627 0.34 -10.26 -28.23
CA TYR A 627 -0.40 -9.86 -27.06
C TYR A 627 -1.90 -9.95 -27.33
N LYS A 628 -2.67 -10.31 -26.31
CA LYS A 628 -4.12 -10.26 -26.35
C LYS A 628 -4.64 -9.56 -25.12
N THR A 629 -5.35 -8.46 -25.31
CA THR A 629 -6.06 -7.76 -24.23
C THR A 629 -7.47 -7.40 -24.64
N GLU A 630 -8.42 -7.67 -23.75
CA GLU A 630 -9.84 -7.42 -23.98
C GLU A 630 -10.47 -6.87 -22.69
N LEU A 631 -11.41 -5.92 -22.83
CA LEU A 631 -12.38 -5.66 -21.77
C LEU A 631 -13.53 -6.65 -21.94
N VAL A 632 -13.74 -7.53 -20.95
CA VAL A 632 -14.89 -8.45 -20.93
C VAL A 632 -16.07 -7.75 -20.27
N LEU A 633 -17.23 -7.78 -20.93
CA LEU A 633 -18.50 -7.29 -20.42
C LEU A 633 -19.39 -8.49 -20.06
N ALA A 634 -19.96 -8.48 -18.87
CA ALA A 634 -20.91 -9.49 -18.41
C ALA A 634 -22.08 -8.82 -17.68
N HIS A 635 -23.26 -9.46 -17.72
CA HIS A 635 -24.35 -9.08 -16.83
C HIS A 635 -24.19 -9.76 -15.46
N ALA A 636 -24.51 -9.00 -14.42
CA ALA A 636 -24.56 -9.39 -13.03
C ALA A 636 -25.80 -8.77 -12.37
N GLU A 637 -26.97 -9.30 -12.74
CA GLU A 637 -28.27 -8.98 -12.17
C GLU A 637 -28.65 -10.04 -11.12
N PRO A 638 -28.83 -9.68 -9.83
CA PRO A 638 -29.32 -10.59 -8.79
C PRO A 638 -30.57 -11.37 -9.21
N GLY A 639 -30.60 -12.69 -8.98
CA GLY A 639 -31.68 -13.56 -9.45
C GLY A 639 -31.51 -14.09 -10.88
N GLN A 640 -30.40 -13.76 -11.57
CA GLN A 640 -30.06 -14.25 -12.91
C GLN A 640 -28.63 -14.81 -12.97
N PRO A 641 -28.37 -15.87 -13.75
CA PRO A 641 -27.00 -16.38 -13.93
C PRO A 641 -26.09 -15.33 -14.57
N LEU A 642 -24.83 -15.26 -14.11
CA LEU A 642 -23.79 -14.47 -14.75
C LEU A 642 -23.53 -15.00 -16.18
N ALA A 643 -23.50 -14.12 -17.19
CA ALA A 643 -22.97 -14.48 -18.50
C ALA A 643 -22.28 -13.31 -19.21
N ILE A 644 -21.38 -13.65 -20.14
CA ILE A 644 -20.63 -12.70 -20.96
C ILE A 644 -21.54 -12.16 -22.07
N ASP A 645 -21.76 -10.85 -22.07
CA ASP A 645 -22.49 -10.14 -23.12
C ASP A 645 -21.56 -9.73 -24.27
N GLY A 646 -20.29 -9.41 -23.97
CA GLY A 646 -19.37 -8.87 -24.97
C GLY A 646 -17.91 -8.84 -24.58
N ARG A 647 -17.07 -8.53 -25.56
CA ARG A 647 -15.61 -8.37 -25.45
C ARG A 647 -15.18 -7.22 -26.34
N ILE A 648 -14.38 -6.30 -25.81
CA ILE A 648 -13.81 -5.16 -26.55
C ILE A 648 -12.31 -5.37 -26.68
N ASP A 649 -11.85 -5.63 -27.89
CA ASP A 649 -10.46 -6.02 -28.19
C ASP A 649 -9.56 -4.80 -28.44
N HIS A 650 -8.50 -4.67 -27.63
CA HIS A 650 -7.45 -3.64 -27.77
C HIS A 650 -6.11 -4.22 -28.28
N SER A 651 -6.03 -5.54 -28.52
CA SER A 651 -4.83 -6.26 -28.99
C SER A 651 -4.26 -5.67 -30.29
N GLY A 652 -5.14 -5.11 -31.13
CA GLY A 652 -4.77 -4.45 -32.38
C GLY A 652 -3.88 -3.21 -32.22
N PHE A 653 -3.87 -2.56 -31.05
CA PHE A 653 -2.97 -1.43 -30.77
C PHE A 653 -1.52 -1.87 -30.54
N TYR A 654 -1.31 -3.09 -30.05
CA TYR A 654 -0.02 -3.55 -29.55
C TYR A 654 0.71 -4.48 -30.53
N ASN A 655 0.00 -5.29 -31.30
CA ASN A 655 0.57 -6.25 -32.26
C ASN A 655 1.12 -5.63 -33.57
N VAL A 656 1.24 -4.30 -33.63
CA VAL A 656 1.84 -3.54 -34.75
C VAL A 656 3.37 -3.49 -34.63
N ASP A 657 3.89 -3.34 -33.41
CA ASP A 657 5.32 -3.42 -33.10
C ASP A 657 5.54 -4.53 -32.04
N ARG A 658 6.08 -5.64 -32.52
CA ARG A 658 6.17 -6.92 -31.79
C ARG A 658 7.49 -7.12 -31.05
N ASP A 659 8.45 -6.21 -31.22
CA ASP A 659 9.72 -6.27 -30.51
C ASP A 659 9.66 -5.53 -29.17
N ALA A 660 8.65 -4.68 -28.95
CA ALA A 660 8.42 -3.91 -27.72
C ALA A 660 7.76 -4.75 -26.60
N TRP A 661 8.52 -5.69 -26.01
CA TRP A 661 8.06 -6.55 -24.92
C TRP A 661 7.98 -5.86 -23.54
N TRP A 662 8.49 -4.63 -23.43
CA TRP A 662 8.63 -3.83 -22.21
C TRP A 662 7.56 -2.73 -22.02
N ASP A 663 6.61 -2.62 -22.95
CA ASP A 663 5.54 -1.61 -22.95
C ASP A 663 4.31 -2.19 -22.23
N TYR A 664 3.55 -1.40 -21.47
CA TYR A 664 2.33 -1.87 -20.81
C TYR A 664 1.23 -2.10 -21.87
N ARG A 665 0.66 -3.32 -21.90
CA ARG A 665 -0.17 -3.80 -23.03
C ARG A 665 -1.64 -4.06 -22.67
N ASP A 666 -2.10 -3.60 -21.52
CA ASP A 666 -3.39 -4.02 -20.96
C ASP A 666 -4.46 -2.93 -21.18
N VAL A 667 -5.72 -3.34 -21.38
CA VAL A 667 -6.85 -2.49 -20.98
C VAL A 667 -6.80 -2.37 -19.47
N ARG A 668 -6.80 -1.14 -18.94
CA ARG A 668 -6.56 -0.89 -17.50
C ARG A 668 -7.77 -0.39 -16.75
N ARG A 669 -8.63 0.38 -17.43
CA ARG A 669 -9.83 0.99 -16.85
C ARG A 669 -10.98 0.98 -17.86
N SER A 670 -12.19 1.10 -17.33
CA SER A 670 -13.40 1.34 -18.10
C SER A 670 -14.29 2.38 -17.44
N ILE A 671 -14.97 3.17 -18.25
CA ILE A 671 -15.99 4.13 -17.79
C ILE A 671 -17.28 3.88 -18.57
N PHE A 672 -18.39 3.67 -17.87
CA PHE A 672 -19.72 3.61 -18.47
C PHE A 672 -20.29 5.02 -18.60
N MET A 673 -20.96 5.31 -19.72
CA MET A 673 -21.75 6.54 -19.91
C MET A 673 -23.01 6.25 -20.73
N GLY A 674 -24.18 6.31 -20.08
CA GLY A 674 -25.45 5.89 -20.68
C GLY A 674 -25.39 4.45 -21.19
N ASP A 675 -25.70 4.25 -22.47
CA ASP A 675 -25.68 2.94 -23.16
C ASP A 675 -24.31 2.57 -23.76
N TYR A 676 -23.22 3.21 -23.30
CA TYR A 676 -21.89 3.07 -23.85
C TYR A 676 -20.86 2.75 -22.76
N VAL A 677 -19.83 1.99 -23.13
CA VAL A 677 -18.63 1.78 -22.33
C VAL A 677 -17.41 2.29 -23.09
N TYR A 678 -16.57 2.98 -22.35
CA TYR A 678 -15.30 3.54 -22.80
C TYR A 678 -14.20 2.65 -22.21
N ALA A 679 -13.44 1.96 -23.06
CA ALA A 679 -12.32 1.12 -22.64
C ALA A 679 -11.01 1.89 -22.82
N ILE A 680 -10.15 1.92 -21.80
CA ILE A 680 -8.91 2.71 -21.77
C ILE A 680 -7.70 1.77 -21.67
N SER A 681 -6.74 1.94 -22.58
CA SER A 681 -5.43 1.31 -22.56
C SER A 681 -4.35 2.30 -23.01
N ASP A 682 -3.09 2.04 -22.67
CA ASP A 682 -1.95 2.97 -22.87
C ASP A 682 -1.73 3.40 -24.33
N LYS A 683 -2.18 2.60 -25.31
CA LYS A 683 -2.14 2.94 -26.75
C LYS A 683 -3.48 3.39 -27.34
N GLY A 684 -4.58 3.40 -26.59
CA GLY A 684 -5.87 3.84 -27.14
C GLY A 684 -7.07 3.82 -26.19
N VAL A 685 -8.03 4.70 -26.49
CA VAL A 685 -9.38 4.70 -25.91
C VAL A 685 -10.38 4.31 -26.98
N SER A 686 -11.26 3.36 -26.70
CA SER A 686 -12.39 2.99 -27.57
C SER A 686 -13.72 3.22 -26.87
N CYS A 687 -14.77 3.50 -27.64
CA CYS A 687 -16.13 3.71 -27.15
C CYS A 687 -17.10 2.79 -27.89
N THR A 688 -17.78 1.92 -27.15
CA THR A 688 -18.59 0.83 -27.68
C THR A 688 -20.00 0.89 -27.10
N ARG A 689 -21.03 0.74 -27.93
CA ARG A 689 -22.42 0.66 -27.47
C ARG A 689 -22.69 -0.73 -26.88
N LEU A 690 -23.32 -0.78 -25.71
CA LEU A 690 -23.58 -2.02 -24.98
C LEU A 690 -24.59 -2.94 -25.69
N SER A 691 -25.62 -2.38 -26.34
CA SER A 691 -26.72 -3.17 -26.92
C SER A 691 -26.36 -4.02 -28.15
N ASP A 692 -25.30 -3.67 -28.87
CA ASP A 692 -24.91 -4.29 -30.14
C ASP A 692 -23.39 -4.45 -30.31
N LEU A 693 -22.60 -4.06 -29.30
CA LEU A 693 -21.13 -4.00 -29.31
C LEU A 693 -20.55 -3.19 -30.49
N ALA A 694 -21.31 -2.26 -31.05
CA ALA A 694 -20.82 -1.41 -32.12
C ALA A 694 -19.78 -0.41 -31.59
N LEU A 695 -18.55 -0.49 -32.12
CA LEU A 695 -17.55 0.56 -31.96
C LEU A 695 -18.09 1.86 -32.59
N THR A 696 -18.19 2.90 -31.78
CA THR A 696 -18.78 4.20 -32.16
C THR A 696 -17.75 5.32 -32.27
N ALA A 697 -16.70 5.28 -31.44
CA ALA A 697 -15.53 6.14 -31.59
C ALA A 697 -14.27 5.46 -31.05
N SER A 698 -13.10 5.90 -31.50
CA SER A 698 -11.82 5.55 -30.88
C SER A 698 -10.78 6.65 -31.08
N VAL A 699 -9.82 6.71 -30.18
CA VAL A 699 -8.67 7.61 -30.19
C VAL A 699 -7.43 6.77 -29.94
N VAL A 700 -6.44 6.85 -30.84
CA VAL A 700 -5.11 6.28 -30.61
C VAL A 700 -4.33 7.24 -29.72
N LEU A 701 -3.76 6.72 -28.63
CA LEU A 701 -2.85 7.48 -27.79
C LEU A 701 -1.40 7.22 -28.22
N ARG A 702 -0.50 8.16 -27.94
CA ARG A 702 0.95 7.89 -28.00
C ARG A 702 1.27 6.97 -26.83
N GLY A 703 1.99 5.88 -27.03
CA GLY A 703 2.30 4.99 -25.93
C GLY A 703 3.36 5.56 -25.00
N PHE A 704 3.43 4.96 -23.81
CA PHE A 704 4.35 5.30 -22.74
C PHE A 704 5.81 5.53 -23.20
N ASN A 705 6.27 4.72 -24.16
CA ASN A 705 7.66 4.73 -24.66
C ASN A 705 7.90 5.60 -25.91
N ASP A 706 6.89 6.28 -26.47
CA ASP A 706 7.00 7.08 -27.70
C ASP A 706 7.52 8.52 -27.43
N ARG A 707 8.55 8.65 -26.57
CA ARG A 707 9.16 9.92 -26.08
C ARG A 707 9.81 10.76 -27.20
#